data_AF-A0A1B2HPB5-F1
#
_entry.id   AF-A0A1B2HPB5-F1
#
_cell.length_a   1.000
_cell.length_b   1.000
_cell.length_c   1.000
_cell.angle_alpha   90.00
_cell.angle_beta   90.00
_cell.angle_gamma   90.00
#
_symmetry.space_group_name_H-M   'P 1'
#
loop_
_entity.id
_entity.type
_entity.pdbx_description
1 polymer ?
#
loop_
_entity_poly.entity_id
_entity_poly.type
_entity_poly.pdbx_seq_one_letter_code
_entity_poly.pdbx_strand_id
1 'polypeptide(L)'
;MIGVIVTFYSYKGGVGRSFCLVNVAVQLARWGNRVLCVDFDLDAPGLHEYFRPYLDGVPQKGLVEVVAGEVEWQDAVSAVAVPDTDGLALLAAGRMDETYADRAQALSWPELFARHDLGWRFEKIRQEWLAEYDYVLIDSRTGITDIGGICTAQLPKVLVLCVAPNQQNLDGTLDVARRAAVARDKLPYDRAGLLFLPVASRFDGREEYERARSWRSVLAERFADLYSSWMPADNGDAEPELGLVERTTVPYLPYWSFGEEIAVIDERSGNPDTVSYYMDNIAALLAHGLADADVLVSNRDTYVSAARERSNRSQGQGYRYDVLVHGTSERAIGLTEELARLGVRAVRGRLAELSMARHFVVVDPPARPSAGIQEILDQAQLDSGRLVVAVVEADADGPRQLVSVRLVYTSDGAADLAVTVAGLLPGGGVRWERVLVAAASVLRGRGNVEAAFALATRAVGSTGRPVDSLLLRGRIAHELGRLDDARDDLQTVLNRVPRQSAQAHQAYRLLGAIHRDSGDFTAAVTDFDLALGSEASPRDHALVHRDLARIALLTGDYEVATAKFENARAVLGATDAVLAAELAFELGSLRVDRGEFAEALDLLNLALESQRLTTDDRVTALRQLAYLHTQARQYEAAADHLRQALTLVSSGDVVDIAVELSQVQREAHGTDAANDELEAVLTTLDPADRRSRARLREAQGNLQLDSGDVDLAVAAFEGALTTFRGLGDRAGEVRALIGLAGAFQDRDYDRAFAAWDEARRLLTRLRGSEADLLRRQLDAVDPR
;
A
#
# COMPACT_ATOMS: atom_id res chain seq x y z
N MET A 1 14.29 -7.71 -2.10
CA MET A 1 14.09 -6.82 -3.26
C MET A 1 12.69 -7.02 -3.82
N ILE A 2 12.01 -5.93 -4.16
CA ILE A 2 10.86 -5.97 -5.09
C ILE A 2 11.49 -6.07 -6.49
N GLY A 3 10.95 -6.92 -7.37
CA GLY A 3 11.47 -7.09 -8.72
C GLY A 3 11.50 -5.79 -9.55
N VAL A 4 12.04 -5.85 -10.76
CA VAL A 4 11.97 -4.73 -11.71
C VAL A 4 11.57 -5.21 -13.09
N ILE A 5 10.63 -4.48 -13.72
CA ILE A 5 10.27 -4.71 -15.12
C ILE A 5 11.08 -3.78 -16.01
N VAL A 6 11.76 -4.36 -16.99
CA VAL A 6 12.60 -3.68 -17.97
C VAL A 6 12.12 -4.06 -19.36
N THR A 7 11.73 -3.08 -20.18
CA THR A 7 11.37 -3.35 -21.57
C THR A 7 12.54 -3.01 -22.47
N PHE A 8 12.88 -3.92 -23.38
CA PHE A 8 13.76 -3.65 -24.50
C PHE A 8 12.90 -3.23 -25.69
N TYR A 9 13.20 -2.05 -26.24
CA TYR A 9 12.44 -1.43 -27.33
C TYR A 9 13.39 -0.99 -28.45
N SER A 10 12.88 -1.00 -29.68
CA SER A 10 13.55 -0.38 -30.82
C SER A 10 12.56 0.21 -31.82
N TYR A 11 12.89 1.39 -32.35
CA TYR A 11 12.05 2.06 -33.35
C TYR A 11 11.95 1.27 -34.66
N LYS A 12 13.02 0.60 -35.08
CA LYS A 12 13.03 -0.28 -36.26
C LYS A 12 13.44 -1.71 -35.90
N GLY A 13 12.97 -2.66 -36.70
CA GLY A 13 13.43 -4.04 -36.67
C GLY A 13 14.88 -4.19 -37.11
N GLY A 14 15.48 -5.31 -36.69
CA GLY A 14 16.83 -5.69 -37.09
C GLY A 14 17.96 -4.94 -36.40
N VAL A 15 17.69 -4.17 -35.33
CA VAL A 15 18.74 -3.45 -34.56
C VAL A 15 19.33 -4.29 -33.42
N GLY A 16 18.92 -5.53 -33.23
CA GLY A 16 19.48 -6.43 -32.19
C GLY A 16 18.84 -6.29 -30.81
N ARG A 17 17.57 -5.86 -30.73
CA ARG A 17 16.80 -5.72 -29.49
C ARG A 17 16.68 -7.05 -28.73
N SER A 18 16.11 -8.08 -29.36
CA SER A 18 15.94 -9.40 -28.75
C SER A 18 17.30 -10.03 -28.38
N PHE A 19 18.31 -9.85 -29.24
CA PHE A 19 19.69 -10.26 -28.98
C PHE A 19 20.26 -9.60 -27.71
N CYS A 20 20.05 -8.29 -27.54
CA CYS A 20 20.48 -7.58 -26.33
C CYS A 20 19.76 -8.12 -25.09
N LEU A 21 18.44 -8.32 -25.17
CA LEU A 21 17.61 -8.83 -24.08
C LEU A 21 18.07 -10.20 -23.59
N VAL A 22 18.22 -11.19 -24.50
CA VAL A 22 18.57 -12.57 -24.10
C VAL A 22 19.95 -12.64 -23.45
N ASN A 23 20.91 -11.87 -23.95
CA ASN A 23 22.26 -11.84 -23.38
C ASN A 23 22.30 -11.17 -22.00
N VAL A 24 21.57 -10.07 -21.81
CA VAL A 24 21.43 -9.41 -20.51
C VAL A 24 20.68 -10.32 -19.51
N ALA A 25 19.63 -11.02 -19.96
CA ALA A 25 18.88 -11.96 -19.14
C ALA A 25 19.77 -13.06 -18.58
N VAL A 26 20.57 -13.68 -19.45
CA VAL A 26 21.49 -14.75 -19.06
C VAL A 26 22.56 -14.23 -18.09
N GLN A 27 23.08 -13.01 -18.28
CA GLN A 27 24.03 -12.46 -17.32
C GLN A 27 23.42 -12.16 -15.94
N LEU A 28 22.24 -11.55 -15.90
CA LEU A 28 21.54 -11.32 -14.63
C LEU A 28 21.24 -12.65 -13.91
N ALA A 29 20.81 -13.68 -14.64
CA ALA A 29 20.55 -15.00 -14.11
C ALA A 29 21.83 -15.71 -13.60
N ARG A 30 22.96 -15.59 -14.32
CA ARG A 30 24.27 -16.09 -13.88
C ARG A 30 24.82 -15.39 -12.65
N TRP A 31 24.36 -14.18 -12.37
CA TRP A 31 24.70 -13.50 -11.13
C TRP A 31 23.84 -14.00 -9.95
N GLY A 32 22.83 -14.83 -10.19
CA GLY A 32 21.98 -15.44 -9.15
C GLY A 32 20.60 -14.79 -9.01
N ASN A 33 20.16 -14.00 -9.98
CA ASN A 33 18.83 -13.41 -10.00
C ASN A 33 17.81 -14.34 -10.66
N ARG A 34 16.55 -14.29 -10.20
CA ARG A 34 15.42 -14.90 -10.90
C ARG A 34 14.96 -13.95 -12.00
N VAL A 35 15.04 -14.40 -13.25
CA VAL A 35 14.78 -13.57 -14.44
C VAL A 35 13.66 -14.20 -15.27
N LEU A 36 12.62 -13.43 -15.54
CA LEU A 36 11.56 -13.77 -16.48
C LEU A 36 11.75 -13.00 -17.79
N CYS A 37 11.95 -13.70 -18.90
CA CYS A 37 11.89 -13.13 -20.24
C CYS A 37 10.45 -13.23 -20.78
N VAL A 38 9.91 -12.14 -21.31
CA VAL A 38 8.56 -12.10 -21.90
C VAL A 38 8.66 -11.68 -23.36
N ASP A 39 8.19 -12.54 -24.27
CA ASP A 39 8.11 -12.21 -25.69
C ASP A 39 6.77 -11.51 -25.97
N PHE A 40 6.80 -10.19 -26.08
CA PHE A 40 5.63 -9.35 -26.36
C PHE A 40 5.58 -8.93 -27.85
N ASP A 41 6.53 -9.38 -28.68
CA ASP A 41 6.51 -9.14 -30.13
C ASP A 41 5.58 -10.16 -30.81
N LEU A 42 4.27 -9.98 -30.65
CA LEU A 42 3.30 -10.98 -31.09
C LEU A 42 3.24 -11.17 -32.61
N ASP A 43 3.64 -10.16 -33.39
CA ASP A 43 3.62 -10.25 -34.85
C ASP A 43 4.86 -10.99 -35.41
N ALA A 44 5.99 -10.96 -34.69
CA ALA A 44 7.24 -11.60 -35.09
C ALA A 44 8.03 -12.09 -33.86
N PRO A 45 7.50 -13.09 -33.13
CA PRO A 45 8.11 -13.56 -31.90
C PRO A 45 9.41 -14.30 -32.19
N GLY A 46 10.39 -14.19 -31.29
CA GLY A 46 11.74 -14.67 -31.55
C GLY A 46 12.53 -15.13 -30.33
N LEU A 47 12.08 -14.85 -29.10
CA LEU A 47 12.84 -15.25 -27.91
C LEU A 47 12.93 -16.77 -27.75
N HIS A 48 11.88 -17.49 -28.15
CA HIS A 48 11.82 -18.95 -28.06
C HIS A 48 12.86 -19.65 -28.93
N GLU A 49 13.31 -19.04 -30.04
CA GLU A 49 14.36 -19.62 -30.90
C GLU A 49 15.74 -19.51 -30.24
N TYR A 50 16.07 -18.38 -29.58
CA TYR A 50 17.31 -18.24 -28.80
C TYR A 50 17.38 -19.25 -27.64
N PHE A 51 16.25 -19.49 -26.97
CA PHE A 51 16.20 -20.40 -25.82
C PHE A 51 15.93 -21.86 -26.19
N ARG A 52 15.65 -22.16 -27.47
CA ARG A 52 15.32 -23.51 -27.94
C ARG A 52 16.31 -24.60 -27.50
N PRO A 53 17.65 -24.39 -27.49
CA PRO A 53 18.59 -25.39 -27.00
C PRO A 53 18.50 -25.67 -25.49
N TYR A 54 17.82 -24.81 -24.74
CA TYR A 54 17.78 -24.76 -23.28
C TYR A 54 16.37 -24.99 -22.70
N LEU A 55 15.40 -25.30 -23.56
CA LEU A 55 14.00 -25.57 -23.19
C LEU A 55 13.70 -27.07 -23.20
N ASP A 56 12.84 -27.53 -22.29
CA ASP A 56 12.30 -28.90 -22.29
C ASP A 56 11.10 -29.01 -23.26
N GLY A 57 11.38 -28.77 -24.55
CA GLY A 57 10.41 -28.79 -25.63
C GLY A 57 9.92 -27.40 -26.07
N VAL A 58 9.08 -27.39 -27.12
CA VAL A 58 8.53 -26.15 -27.69
C VAL A 58 7.41 -25.63 -26.77
N PRO A 59 7.41 -24.34 -26.40
CA PRO A 59 6.34 -23.75 -25.59
C PRO A 59 4.96 -23.97 -26.22
N GLN A 60 4.03 -24.52 -25.42
CA GLN A 60 2.68 -24.88 -25.86
C GLN A 60 1.62 -23.81 -25.53
N LYS A 61 2.02 -22.75 -24.83
CA LYS A 61 1.21 -21.64 -24.35
C LYS A 61 2.11 -20.41 -24.23
N GLY A 62 1.52 -19.22 -24.25
CA GLY A 62 2.25 -17.98 -24.03
C GLY A 62 1.33 -16.79 -23.84
N LEU A 63 1.87 -15.61 -24.06
CA LEU A 63 1.22 -14.34 -23.80
C LEU A 63 -0.13 -14.18 -24.54
N VAL A 64 -0.26 -14.69 -25.78
CA VAL A 64 -1.52 -14.68 -26.53
C VAL A 64 -2.62 -15.39 -25.76
N GLU A 65 -2.37 -16.62 -25.30
CA GLU A 65 -3.34 -17.40 -24.54
C GLU A 65 -3.64 -16.78 -23.16
N VAL A 66 -2.62 -16.17 -22.52
CA VAL A 66 -2.79 -15.40 -21.28
C VAL A 66 -3.71 -14.21 -21.52
N VAL A 67 -3.43 -13.37 -22.51
CA VAL A 67 -4.23 -12.16 -22.80
C VAL A 67 -5.66 -12.52 -23.19
N ALA A 68 -5.86 -13.61 -23.95
CA ALA A 68 -7.17 -14.14 -24.29
C ALA A 68 -7.97 -14.64 -23.06
N GLY A 69 -7.31 -14.88 -21.91
CA GLY A 69 -7.96 -15.40 -20.71
C GLY A 69 -8.14 -16.92 -20.73
N GLU A 70 -7.42 -17.63 -21.60
CA GLU A 70 -7.51 -19.08 -21.74
C GLU A 70 -6.68 -19.81 -20.67
N VAL A 71 -5.62 -19.16 -20.19
CA VAL A 71 -4.69 -19.70 -19.18
C VAL A 71 -4.21 -18.59 -18.25
N GLU A 72 -3.86 -18.97 -17.02
CA GLU A 72 -3.09 -18.11 -16.13
C GLU A 72 -1.62 -18.05 -16.59
N TRP A 73 -0.93 -16.96 -16.30
CA TRP A 73 0.42 -16.73 -16.83
C TRP A 73 1.44 -17.72 -16.26
N GLN A 74 1.26 -18.16 -15.01
CA GLN A 74 2.12 -19.15 -14.36
C GLN A 74 2.14 -20.48 -15.13
N ASP A 75 1.01 -20.87 -15.72
CA ASP A 75 0.87 -22.10 -16.52
C ASP A 75 1.45 -21.97 -17.94
N ALA A 76 1.86 -20.76 -18.34
CA ALA A 76 2.42 -20.45 -19.64
C ALA A 76 3.94 -20.17 -19.58
N VAL A 77 4.54 -20.17 -18.39
CA VAL A 77 5.98 -19.96 -18.21
C VAL A 77 6.74 -21.28 -18.35
N SER A 78 7.82 -21.26 -19.11
CA SER A 78 8.76 -22.38 -19.29
C SER A 78 10.10 -22.06 -18.63
N ALA A 79 10.64 -23.00 -17.84
CA ALA A 79 11.99 -22.87 -17.29
C ALA A 79 13.04 -22.99 -18.41
N VAL A 80 14.09 -22.17 -18.34
CA VAL A 80 15.18 -22.15 -19.33
C VAL A 80 16.48 -22.54 -18.64
N ALA A 81 17.04 -23.70 -19.00
CA ALA A 81 18.24 -24.26 -18.37
C ALA A 81 19.50 -23.92 -19.17
N VAL A 82 20.07 -22.74 -18.93
CA VAL A 82 21.35 -22.32 -19.53
C VAL A 82 22.54 -22.72 -18.63
N PRO A 83 23.77 -22.81 -19.16
CA PRO A 83 24.94 -23.14 -18.34
C PRO A 83 25.15 -22.13 -17.19
N ASP A 84 25.48 -22.67 -16.02
CA ASP A 84 25.81 -21.96 -14.77
C ASP A 84 24.64 -21.22 -14.09
N THR A 85 23.39 -21.42 -14.54
CA THR A 85 22.20 -20.89 -13.84
C THR A 85 20.89 -21.58 -14.25
N ASP A 86 20.01 -21.76 -13.28
CA ASP A 86 18.66 -22.29 -13.35
C ASP A 86 17.61 -21.21 -13.00
N GLY A 87 18.04 -19.95 -12.83
CA GLY A 87 17.19 -18.81 -12.46
C GLY A 87 16.47 -18.13 -13.63
N LEU A 88 16.44 -18.72 -14.83
CA LEU A 88 15.89 -18.11 -16.04
C LEU A 88 14.57 -18.79 -16.46
N ALA A 89 13.57 -17.97 -16.80
CA ALA A 89 12.27 -18.43 -17.27
C ALA A 89 11.81 -17.64 -18.50
N LEU A 90 10.97 -18.25 -19.33
CA LEU A 90 10.42 -17.67 -20.55
C LEU A 90 8.89 -17.74 -20.53
N LEU A 91 8.24 -16.59 -20.67
CA LEU A 91 6.87 -16.48 -21.16
C LEU A 91 6.94 -16.19 -22.66
N ALA A 92 6.76 -17.23 -23.47
CA ALA A 92 6.76 -17.11 -24.93
C ALA A 92 5.56 -16.29 -25.40
N ALA A 93 5.58 -15.83 -26.66
CA ALA A 93 4.47 -15.04 -27.20
C ALA A 93 3.19 -15.86 -27.34
N GLY A 94 3.29 -17.17 -27.56
CA GLY A 94 2.14 -18.07 -27.65
C GLY A 94 2.54 -19.47 -28.09
N ARG A 95 1.55 -20.34 -28.34
CA ARG A 95 1.79 -21.64 -28.96
C ARG A 95 2.18 -21.48 -30.44
N MET A 96 3.42 -21.81 -30.78
CA MET A 96 3.99 -21.67 -32.14
C MET A 96 3.57 -22.81 -33.07
N ASP A 97 2.29 -22.81 -33.47
CA ASP A 97 1.72 -23.72 -34.46
C ASP A 97 1.18 -22.97 -35.69
N GLU A 98 0.66 -23.71 -36.67
CA GLU A 98 0.08 -23.14 -37.90
C GLU A 98 -1.07 -22.14 -37.65
N THR A 99 -1.67 -22.15 -36.46
CA THR A 99 -2.79 -21.29 -36.07
C THR A 99 -2.38 -20.08 -35.22
N TYR A 100 -1.08 -19.92 -34.91
CA TYR A 100 -0.58 -18.82 -34.08
C TYR A 100 -0.98 -17.45 -34.62
N ALA A 101 -0.76 -17.21 -35.92
CA ALA A 101 -1.02 -15.92 -36.54
C ALA A 101 -2.50 -15.52 -36.41
N ASP A 102 -3.41 -16.47 -36.61
CA ASP A 102 -4.85 -16.24 -36.48
C ASP A 102 -5.24 -15.89 -35.03
N ARG A 103 -4.69 -16.61 -34.03
CA ARG A 103 -4.95 -16.32 -32.60
C ARG A 103 -4.41 -14.96 -32.17
N ALA A 104 -3.18 -14.62 -32.58
CA ALA A 104 -2.57 -13.34 -32.26
C ALA A 104 -3.37 -12.16 -32.89
N GLN A 105 -3.82 -12.31 -34.13
CA GLN A 105 -4.62 -11.29 -34.82
C GLN A 105 -6.06 -11.18 -34.29
N ALA A 106 -6.60 -12.23 -33.68
CA ALA A 106 -7.92 -12.21 -33.08
C ALA A 106 -8.00 -11.33 -31.81
N LEU A 107 -6.85 -10.98 -31.19
CA LEU A 107 -6.81 -10.12 -30.02
C LEU A 107 -7.17 -8.67 -30.35
N SER A 108 -8.38 -8.27 -30.00
CA SER A 108 -8.84 -6.88 -30.11
C SER A 108 -8.43 -6.05 -28.89
N TRP A 109 -7.25 -5.43 -28.93
CA TRP A 109 -6.74 -4.61 -27.82
C TRP A 109 -7.70 -3.52 -27.34
N PRO A 110 -8.33 -2.70 -28.22
CA PRO A 110 -9.29 -1.68 -27.77
C PRO A 110 -10.48 -2.27 -27.01
N GLU A 111 -10.96 -3.43 -27.44
CA GLU A 111 -12.07 -4.12 -26.77
C GLU A 111 -11.64 -4.70 -25.42
N LEU A 112 -10.48 -5.34 -25.37
CA LEU A 112 -9.93 -5.89 -24.13
C LEU A 112 -9.72 -4.80 -23.06
N PHE A 113 -9.25 -3.61 -23.46
CA PHE A 113 -9.14 -2.47 -22.53
C PHE A 113 -10.49 -1.89 -22.12
N ALA A 114 -11.47 -1.80 -23.02
CA ALA A 114 -12.74 -1.13 -22.76
C ALA A 114 -13.77 -2.01 -22.04
N ARG A 115 -13.71 -3.34 -22.22
CA ARG A 115 -14.76 -4.27 -21.77
C ARG A 115 -14.28 -5.42 -20.89
N HIS A 116 -12.97 -5.65 -20.83
CA HIS A 116 -12.38 -6.79 -20.11
C HIS A 116 -11.29 -6.38 -19.11
N ASP A 117 -11.28 -5.09 -18.71
CA ASP A 117 -10.39 -4.53 -17.68
C ASP A 117 -8.91 -4.90 -17.86
N LEU A 118 -8.45 -5.05 -19.11
CA LEU A 118 -7.10 -5.53 -19.42
C LEU A 118 -6.00 -4.69 -18.73
N GLY A 119 -6.24 -3.38 -18.60
CA GLY A 119 -5.33 -2.47 -17.89
C GLY A 119 -5.12 -2.87 -16.42
N TRP A 120 -6.18 -3.24 -15.71
CA TRP A 120 -6.10 -3.69 -14.32
C TRP A 120 -5.53 -5.12 -14.23
N ARG A 121 -5.90 -6.00 -15.16
CA ARG A 121 -5.35 -7.36 -15.24
C ARG A 121 -3.84 -7.36 -15.43
N PHE A 122 -3.30 -6.50 -16.30
CA PHE A 122 -1.85 -6.35 -16.45
C PHE A 122 -1.18 -5.73 -15.22
N GLU A 123 -1.86 -4.85 -14.47
CA GLU A 123 -1.31 -4.35 -13.22
C GLU A 123 -1.23 -5.48 -12.18
N LYS A 124 -2.26 -6.34 -12.09
CA LYS A 124 -2.21 -7.55 -11.25
C LYS A 124 -1.05 -8.47 -11.65
N ILE A 125 -0.94 -8.82 -12.93
CA ILE A 125 0.16 -9.66 -13.45
C ILE A 125 1.52 -9.02 -13.15
N ARG A 126 1.65 -7.70 -13.33
CA ARG A 126 2.86 -6.96 -12.99
C ARG A 126 3.22 -7.14 -11.52
N GLN A 127 2.29 -7.00 -10.59
CA GLN A 127 2.57 -7.18 -9.16
C GLN A 127 3.01 -8.62 -8.84
N GLU A 128 2.38 -9.61 -9.47
CA GLU A 128 2.74 -11.02 -9.31
C GLU A 128 4.15 -11.30 -9.87
N TRP A 129 4.47 -10.82 -11.07
CA TRP A 129 5.81 -10.93 -11.65
C TRP A 129 6.88 -10.28 -10.76
N LEU A 130 6.60 -9.10 -10.20
CA LEU A 130 7.52 -8.39 -9.30
C LEU A 130 7.74 -9.09 -7.95
N ALA A 131 6.81 -9.96 -7.54
CA ALA A 131 6.95 -10.77 -6.34
C ALA A 131 7.76 -12.06 -6.61
N GLU A 132 7.59 -12.65 -7.78
CA GLU A 132 8.20 -13.94 -8.14
C GLU A 132 9.59 -13.81 -8.77
N TYR A 133 9.87 -12.72 -9.49
CA TYR A 133 11.11 -12.50 -10.22
C TYR A 133 11.82 -11.23 -9.78
N ASP A 134 13.15 -11.27 -9.77
CA ASP A 134 13.98 -10.10 -9.48
C ASP A 134 14.06 -9.19 -10.72
N TYR A 135 14.02 -9.77 -11.92
CA TYR A 135 13.96 -9.05 -13.19
C TYR A 135 12.91 -9.66 -14.13
N VAL A 136 12.11 -8.81 -14.76
CA VAL A 136 11.22 -9.17 -15.86
C VAL A 136 11.67 -8.39 -17.09
N LEU A 137 12.22 -9.08 -18.09
CA LEU A 137 12.71 -8.46 -19.31
C LEU A 137 11.70 -8.68 -20.44
N ILE A 138 11.13 -7.61 -20.97
CA ILE A 138 10.10 -7.65 -22.01
C ILE A 138 10.72 -7.33 -23.37
N ASP A 139 10.56 -8.22 -24.34
CA ASP A 139 10.86 -7.94 -25.75
C ASP A 139 9.61 -7.29 -26.39
N SER A 140 9.65 -5.98 -26.63
CA SER A 140 8.48 -5.26 -27.15
C SER A 140 8.27 -5.50 -28.65
N ARG A 141 7.16 -5.03 -29.22
CA ARG A 141 7.04 -4.85 -30.68
C ARG A 141 7.90 -3.67 -31.17
N THR A 142 8.38 -3.72 -32.42
CA THR A 142 9.09 -2.58 -33.05
C THR A 142 8.10 -1.53 -33.57
N GLY A 143 8.51 -0.26 -33.62
CA GLY A 143 7.76 0.80 -34.30
C GLY A 143 6.84 1.62 -33.40
N ILE A 144 5.91 2.35 -34.01
CA ILE A 144 5.10 3.40 -33.33
C ILE A 144 3.92 2.78 -32.56
N THR A 145 3.46 1.60 -32.99
CA THR A 145 2.30 0.86 -32.47
C THR A 145 2.72 -0.16 -31.41
N ASP A 146 3.35 0.32 -30.34
CA ASP A 146 3.43 -0.50 -29.14
C ASP A 146 2.03 -0.61 -28.57
N ILE A 147 1.52 -1.83 -28.48
CA ILE A 147 0.15 -2.19 -28.10
C ILE A 147 -0.31 -1.34 -26.91
N GLY A 148 -1.11 -0.30 -27.15
CA GLY A 148 -1.66 0.60 -26.11
C GLY A 148 -0.64 1.34 -25.22
N GLY A 149 0.66 1.35 -25.55
CA GLY A 149 1.70 1.85 -24.65
C GLY A 149 2.00 0.92 -23.46
N ILE A 150 1.59 -0.36 -23.55
CA ILE A 150 1.79 -1.35 -22.47
C ILE A 150 3.28 -1.56 -22.20
N CYS A 151 4.06 -1.89 -23.23
CA CYS A 151 5.47 -2.23 -23.07
C CYS A 151 6.35 -1.00 -22.90
N THR A 152 5.94 0.16 -23.40
CA THR A 152 6.73 1.39 -23.40
C THR A 152 6.39 2.34 -22.25
N ALA A 153 5.17 2.31 -21.71
CA ALA A 153 4.74 3.18 -20.63
C ALA A 153 4.18 2.43 -19.40
N GLN A 154 3.21 1.51 -19.58
CA GLN A 154 2.49 0.91 -18.45
C GLN A 154 3.35 -0.03 -17.60
N LEU A 155 3.95 -1.04 -18.23
CA LEU A 155 4.67 -2.12 -17.55
C LEU A 155 6.08 -1.75 -17.08
N PRO A 156 6.94 -1.05 -17.84
CA PRO A 156 8.34 -0.90 -17.47
C PRO A 156 8.58 0.14 -16.37
N LYS A 157 9.59 -0.15 -15.55
CA LYS A 157 10.31 0.86 -14.79
C LYS A 157 11.45 1.47 -15.61
N VAL A 158 12.15 0.62 -16.38
CA VAL A 158 13.25 1.03 -17.27
C VAL A 158 12.89 0.65 -18.70
N LEU A 159 13.05 1.59 -19.63
CA LEU A 159 12.93 1.37 -21.07
C LEU A 159 14.33 1.40 -21.70
N VAL A 160 14.83 0.23 -22.09
CA VAL A 160 16.08 0.06 -22.81
C VAL A 160 15.83 0.33 -24.29
N LEU A 161 16.45 1.39 -24.81
CA LEU A 161 16.24 1.87 -26.18
C LEU A 161 17.39 1.40 -27.07
N CYS A 162 17.18 0.33 -27.84
CA CYS A 162 18.17 -0.17 -28.80
C CYS A 162 18.15 0.66 -30.09
N VAL A 163 19.28 1.27 -30.43
CA VAL A 163 19.38 2.26 -31.51
C VAL A 163 20.57 1.96 -32.43
N ALA A 164 20.29 1.80 -33.73
CA ALA A 164 21.34 1.78 -34.74
C ALA A 164 21.83 3.22 -35.07
N PRO A 165 23.12 3.44 -35.37
CA PRO A 165 23.71 4.77 -35.56
C PRO A 165 23.33 5.41 -36.91
N ASN A 166 22.05 5.78 -37.05
CA ASN A 166 21.53 6.55 -38.16
C ASN A 166 20.40 7.48 -37.69
N GLN A 167 20.17 8.54 -38.47
CA GLN A 167 19.25 9.62 -38.10
C GLN A 167 17.83 9.13 -37.83
N GLN A 168 17.32 8.20 -38.66
CA GLN A 168 15.96 7.72 -38.55
C GLN A 168 15.72 6.90 -37.27
N ASN A 169 16.68 6.08 -36.86
CA ASN A 169 16.59 5.35 -35.60
C ASN A 169 16.71 6.29 -34.41
N LEU A 170 17.62 7.25 -34.46
CA LEU A 170 17.82 8.23 -33.38
C LEU A 170 16.58 9.09 -33.16
N ASP A 171 16.08 9.76 -34.21
CA ASP A 171 14.93 10.67 -34.10
C ASP A 171 13.65 9.92 -33.73
N GLY A 172 13.43 8.73 -34.33
CA GLY A 172 12.26 7.89 -34.01
C GLY A 172 12.29 7.39 -32.57
N THR A 173 13.47 7.04 -32.04
CA THR A 173 13.62 6.60 -30.65
C THR A 173 13.35 7.74 -29.67
N LEU A 174 13.89 8.93 -29.93
CA LEU A 174 13.64 10.11 -29.09
C LEU A 174 12.16 10.53 -29.08
N ASP A 175 11.48 10.40 -30.22
CA ASP A 175 10.04 10.63 -30.29
C ASP A 175 9.26 9.62 -29.44
N VAL A 176 9.59 8.33 -29.52
CA VAL A 176 8.93 7.29 -28.72
C VAL A 176 9.19 7.50 -27.23
N ALA A 177 10.43 7.81 -26.82
CA ALA A 177 10.77 8.08 -25.42
C ALA A 177 9.91 9.22 -24.85
N ARG A 178 9.76 10.32 -25.60
CA ARG A 178 8.89 11.45 -25.21
C ARG A 178 7.43 11.04 -25.10
N ARG A 179 6.90 10.30 -26.09
CA ARG A 179 5.50 9.82 -26.06
C ARG A 179 5.25 8.85 -24.89
N ALA A 180 6.20 7.97 -24.60
CA ALA A 180 6.12 7.03 -23.49
C ALA A 180 6.08 7.75 -22.14
N ALA A 181 6.93 8.76 -21.93
CA ALA A 181 6.88 9.61 -20.73
C ALA A 181 5.52 10.31 -20.57
N VAL A 182 4.99 10.93 -21.63
CA VAL A 182 3.67 11.59 -21.59
C VAL A 182 2.53 10.59 -21.33
N ALA A 183 2.60 9.38 -21.89
CA ALA A 183 1.60 8.35 -21.65
C ALA A 183 1.66 7.83 -20.20
N ARG A 184 2.87 7.69 -19.65
CA ARG A 184 3.13 7.31 -18.25
C ARG A 184 2.48 8.28 -17.27
N ASP A 185 2.64 9.58 -17.51
CA ASP A 185 2.09 10.64 -16.65
C ASP A 185 0.55 10.72 -16.69
N LYS A 186 -0.08 10.11 -17.70
CA LYS A 186 -1.54 10.07 -17.87
C LYS A 186 -2.18 8.79 -17.31
N LEU A 187 -1.40 7.89 -16.72
CA LEU A 187 -1.96 6.69 -16.10
C LEU A 187 -2.91 7.07 -14.95
N PRO A 188 -4.02 6.33 -14.74
CA PRO A 188 -5.02 6.66 -13.73
C PRO A 188 -4.56 6.34 -12.28
N TYR A 189 -3.30 6.02 -12.07
CA TYR A 189 -2.70 5.66 -10.80
C TYR A 189 -1.25 6.17 -10.71
N ASP A 190 -0.77 6.36 -9.48
CA ASP A 190 0.57 6.90 -9.23
C ASP A 190 1.67 5.91 -9.65
N ARG A 191 2.66 6.41 -10.41
CA ARG A 191 3.69 5.60 -11.09
C ARG A 191 4.95 6.43 -11.29
N ALA A 192 5.97 6.20 -10.47
CA ALA A 192 7.24 6.94 -10.51
C ALA A 192 7.89 6.95 -11.89
N GLY A 193 8.31 8.12 -12.38
CA GLY A 193 8.77 8.40 -13.76
C GLY A 193 9.57 7.28 -14.47
N LEU A 194 9.36 7.19 -15.78
CA LEU A 194 10.01 6.20 -16.63
C LEU A 194 11.50 6.53 -16.81
N LEU A 195 12.37 5.56 -16.56
CA LEU A 195 13.81 5.70 -16.78
C LEU A 195 14.18 5.17 -18.16
N PHE A 196 15.09 5.86 -18.85
CA PHE A 196 15.52 5.48 -20.20
C PHE A 196 17.00 5.06 -20.19
N LEU A 197 17.30 3.92 -20.81
CA LEU A 197 18.66 3.45 -21.05
C LEU A 197 18.90 3.26 -22.56
N PRO A 198 19.43 4.28 -23.25
CA PRO A 198 19.89 4.14 -24.63
C PRO A 198 21.06 3.16 -24.75
N VAL A 199 20.94 2.24 -25.72
CA VAL A 199 21.93 1.24 -26.09
C VAL A 199 22.17 1.35 -27.59
N ALA A 200 23.35 1.86 -27.97
CA ALA A 200 23.75 1.86 -29.36
C ALA A 200 24.08 0.42 -29.76
N SER A 201 23.50 -0.08 -30.85
CA SER A 201 23.64 -1.47 -31.26
C SER A 201 23.91 -1.58 -32.76
N ARG A 202 24.41 -2.74 -33.19
CA ARG A 202 24.93 -2.97 -34.55
C ARG A 202 25.93 -1.89 -34.96
N PHE A 203 26.79 -1.53 -34.02
CA PHE A 203 27.72 -0.44 -34.17
C PHE A 203 29.05 -0.95 -34.73
N ASP A 204 29.38 -0.58 -35.97
CA ASP A 204 30.69 -0.90 -36.56
C ASP A 204 31.71 0.17 -36.18
N GLY A 205 32.60 -0.18 -35.25
CA GLY A 205 33.72 0.68 -34.84
C GLY A 205 35.07 0.27 -35.42
N ARG A 206 35.15 -0.83 -36.19
CA ARG A 206 36.42 -1.41 -36.64
C ARG A 206 36.80 -0.93 -38.04
N GLU A 207 35.83 -0.86 -38.95
CA GLU A 207 36.10 -0.45 -40.33
C GLU A 207 36.13 1.08 -40.50
N GLU A 208 35.33 1.82 -39.72
CA GLU A 208 35.09 3.26 -39.91
C GLU A 208 35.23 4.06 -38.59
N TYR A 209 36.46 4.12 -38.07
CA TYR A 209 36.77 4.68 -36.74
C TYR A 209 36.33 6.15 -36.55
N GLU A 210 36.59 7.03 -37.52
CA GLU A 210 36.24 8.46 -37.41
C GLU A 210 34.72 8.69 -37.42
N ARG A 211 34.00 7.95 -38.27
CA ARG A 211 32.53 8.01 -38.33
C ARG A 211 31.91 7.44 -37.07
N ALA A 212 32.43 6.32 -36.57
CA ALA A 212 32.04 5.74 -35.30
C ALA A 212 32.19 6.76 -34.16
N ARG A 213 33.36 7.39 -34.03
CA ARG A 213 33.58 8.42 -33.00
C ARG A 213 32.59 9.58 -33.14
N SER A 214 32.40 10.10 -34.35
CA SER A 214 31.45 11.18 -34.61
C SER A 214 30.01 10.80 -34.22
N TRP A 215 29.56 9.58 -34.56
CA TRP A 215 28.23 9.12 -34.19
C TRP A 215 28.07 8.92 -32.68
N ARG A 216 29.11 8.51 -31.94
CA ARG A 216 29.03 8.46 -30.47
C ARG A 216 28.82 9.83 -29.86
N SER A 217 29.53 10.86 -30.34
CA SER A 217 29.31 12.24 -29.90
C SER A 217 27.88 12.70 -30.20
N VAL A 218 27.36 12.42 -31.41
CA VAL A 218 25.96 12.73 -31.77
C VAL A 218 24.97 12.04 -30.84
N LEU A 219 25.19 10.75 -30.53
CA LEU A 219 24.31 10.01 -29.62
C LEU A 219 24.39 10.56 -28.19
N ALA A 220 25.59 10.88 -27.70
CA ALA A 220 25.81 11.45 -26.38
C ALA A 220 25.06 12.78 -26.21
N GLU A 221 25.24 13.70 -27.16
CA GLU A 221 24.54 15.00 -27.18
C GLU A 221 23.02 14.81 -27.22
N ARG A 222 22.53 13.94 -28.11
CA ARG A 222 21.10 13.80 -28.37
C ARG A 222 20.37 12.99 -27.28
N PHE A 223 21.08 12.16 -26.52
CA PHE A 223 20.53 11.40 -25.39
C PHE A 223 20.72 12.07 -24.03
N ALA A 224 21.41 13.22 -23.95
CA ALA A 224 21.68 13.91 -22.69
C ALA A 224 20.42 14.11 -21.83
N ASP A 225 19.31 14.54 -22.43
CA ASP A 225 18.03 14.72 -21.74
C ASP A 225 17.49 13.41 -21.13
N LEU A 226 17.72 12.26 -21.77
CA LEU A 226 17.28 10.96 -21.26
C LEU A 226 18.11 10.52 -20.04
N TYR A 227 19.39 10.87 -20.01
CA TYR A 227 20.30 10.60 -18.88
C TYR A 227 20.08 11.54 -17.70
N SER A 228 19.58 12.75 -17.95
CA SER A 228 19.43 13.81 -16.95
C SER A 228 18.63 13.43 -15.70
N SER A 229 17.75 12.43 -15.82
CA SER A 229 16.91 11.95 -14.72
C SER A 229 17.66 11.08 -13.71
N TRP A 230 18.81 10.50 -14.07
CA TRP A 230 19.52 9.53 -13.22
C TRP A 230 21.04 9.69 -13.20
N MET A 231 21.63 10.47 -14.09
CA MET A 231 23.07 10.77 -14.08
C MET A 231 23.40 11.96 -13.16
N PRO A 232 24.42 11.88 -12.29
CA PRO A 232 24.82 12.99 -11.42
C PRO A 232 25.28 14.22 -12.22
N ALA A 233 24.85 15.42 -11.80
CA ALA A 233 25.15 16.69 -12.48
C ALA A 233 26.58 17.24 -12.22
N ASP A 234 27.31 16.66 -11.27
CA ASP A 234 28.45 17.31 -10.62
C ASP A 234 29.69 16.42 -10.65
N ASN A 235 30.32 16.28 -11.83
CA ASN A 235 31.57 15.54 -11.98
C ASN A 235 32.53 16.30 -12.90
N GLY A 236 33.79 16.43 -12.51
CA GLY A 236 34.85 17.13 -13.25
C GLY A 236 35.31 16.48 -14.56
N ASP A 237 34.50 15.60 -15.15
CA ASP A 237 34.70 15.05 -16.50
C ASP A 237 33.96 15.93 -17.52
N ALA A 238 34.63 16.27 -18.63
CA ALA A 238 34.09 17.24 -19.58
C ALA A 238 32.86 16.74 -20.37
N GLU A 239 32.66 15.42 -20.52
CA GLU A 239 31.58 14.79 -21.32
C GLU A 239 31.15 13.40 -20.77
N PRO A 240 30.43 13.32 -19.63
CA PRO A 240 30.04 12.04 -19.02
C PRO A 240 29.07 11.20 -19.86
N GLU A 241 28.20 11.82 -20.65
CA GLU A 241 27.26 11.16 -21.56
C GLU A 241 27.99 10.34 -22.64
N LEU A 242 29.11 10.88 -23.14
CA LEU A 242 29.94 10.20 -24.13
C LEU A 242 30.56 8.93 -23.55
N GLY A 243 31.11 9.03 -22.35
CA GLY A 243 31.65 7.87 -21.63
C GLY A 243 30.60 6.79 -21.43
N LEU A 244 29.35 7.16 -21.10
CA LEU A 244 28.27 6.20 -20.95
C LEU A 244 27.87 5.55 -22.28
N VAL A 245 27.72 6.33 -23.35
CA VAL A 245 27.48 5.82 -24.71
C VAL A 245 28.57 4.83 -25.11
N GLU A 246 29.85 5.11 -24.82
CA GLU A 246 30.95 4.19 -25.07
C GLU A 246 30.83 2.89 -24.26
N ARG A 247 30.36 2.94 -23.01
CA ARG A 247 30.17 1.77 -22.15
C ARG A 247 28.93 0.94 -22.52
N THR A 248 27.94 1.52 -23.20
CA THR A 248 26.70 0.83 -23.60
C THR A 248 26.59 0.57 -25.10
N THR A 249 27.62 0.88 -25.90
CA THR A 249 27.63 0.61 -27.35
C THR A 249 27.97 -0.85 -27.63
N VAL A 250 26.97 -1.65 -28.02
CA VAL A 250 27.14 -3.05 -28.43
C VAL A 250 27.73 -3.11 -29.86
N PRO A 251 28.93 -3.69 -30.04
CA PRO A 251 29.59 -3.75 -31.34
C PRO A 251 28.87 -4.70 -32.29
N TYR A 252 28.93 -4.40 -33.59
CA TYR A 252 28.57 -5.36 -34.63
C TYR A 252 29.72 -6.33 -34.87
N LEU A 253 29.51 -7.61 -34.58
CA LEU A 253 30.45 -8.67 -34.95
C LEU A 253 29.76 -9.62 -35.94
N PRO A 254 30.30 -9.82 -37.16
CA PRO A 254 29.68 -10.69 -38.16
C PRO A 254 29.42 -12.13 -37.70
N TYR A 255 30.20 -12.62 -36.72
CA TYR A 255 30.01 -13.93 -36.12
C TYR A 255 28.58 -14.11 -35.58
N TRP A 256 28.07 -13.11 -34.84
CA TRP A 256 26.74 -13.13 -34.22
C TRP A 256 25.59 -12.80 -35.19
N SER A 257 25.86 -12.73 -36.50
CA SER A 257 24.83 -12.49 -37.52
C SER A 257 24.15 -13.77 -38.03
N PHE A 258 24.64 -14.95 -37.62
CA PHE A 258 24.16 -16.24 -38.10
C PHE A 258 23.55 -17.05 -36.94
N GLY A 259 22.27 -17.37 -37.06
CA GLY A 259 21.53 -18.14 -36.04
C GLY A 259 21.23 -17.36 -34.75
N GLU A 260 20.41 -17.97 -33.91
CA GLU A 260 19.93 -17.43 -32.64
C GLU A 260 20.83 -17.88 -31.48
N GLU A 261 22.11 -17.51 -31.54
CA GLU A 261 23.10 -17.84 -30.49
C GLU A 261 23.13 -16.78 -29.38
N ILE A 262 23.47 -17.21 -28.15
CA ILE A 262 23.58 -16.35 -26.98
C ILE A 262 25.06 -16.10 -26.68
N ALA A 263 25.58 -14.96 -27.13
CA ALA A 263 26.99 -14.59 -27.05
C ALA A 263 27.62 -14.73 -25.65
N VAL A 264 26.90 -14.37 -24.58
CA VAL A 264 27.42 -14.47 -23.21
C VAL A 264 27.68 -15.90 -22.75
N ILE A 265 27.10 -16.90 -23.41
CA ILE A 265 27.37 -18.31 -23.10
C ILE A 265 28.75 -18.72 -23.64
N ASP A 266 29.09 -18.27 -24.84
CA ASP A 266 30.29 -18.71 -25.57
C ASP A 266 31.51 -17.80 -25.36
N GLU A 267 31.30 -16.51 -25.13
CA GLU A 267 32.37 -15.53 -24.90
C GLU A 267 32.75 -15.44 -23.42
N ARG A 268 34.04 -15.14 -23.16
CA ARG A 268 34.50 -14.78 -21.82
C ARG A 268 34.27 -13.30 -21.56
N SER A 269 33.59 -12.99 -20.45
CA SER A 269 33.42 -11.63 -19.92
C SER A 269 34.77 -10.93 -19.69
N GLY A 270 34.80 -9.61 -19.88
CA GLY A 270 35.94 -8.73 -19.56
C GLY A 270 36.78 -8.25 -20.75
N ASN A 271 36.58 -8.77 -21.96
CA ASN A 271 37.28 -8.28 -23.16
C ASN A 271 36.43 -7.24 -23.94
N PRO A 272 36.87 -5.97 -24.08
CA PRO A 272 36.11 -4.93 -24.79
C PRO A 272 35.87 -5.20 -26.28
N ASP A 273 36.54 -6.20 -26.86
CA ASP A 273 36.31 -6.65 -28.24
C ASP A 273 35.14 -7.64 -28.40
N THR A 274 34.49 -8.01 -27.30
CA THR A 274 33.41 -9.01 -27.25
C THR A 274 32.07 -8.35 -26.95
N VAL A 275 30.97 -9.00 -27.36
CA VAL A 275 29.62 -8.53 -27.04
C VAL A 275 29.39 -8.60 -25.52
N SER A 276 29.88 -9.66 -24.88
CA SER A 276 29.67 -9.95 -23.46
C SER A 276 30.16 -8.84 -22.53
N TYR A 277 31.24 -8.15 -22.90
CA TYR A 277 31.73 -6.99 -22.14
C TYR A 277 30.68 -5.88 -22.01
N TYR A 278 29.89 -5.65 -23.06
CA TYR A 278 28.84 -4.62 -23.06
C TYR A 278 27.57 -5.13 -22.40
N MET A 279 27.26 -6.42 -22.55
CA MET A 279 26.14 -7.05 -21.86
C MET A 279 26.32 -7.01 -20.34
N ASP A 280 27.54 -7.20 -19.84
CA ASP A 280 27.89 -6.97 -18.42
C ASP A 280 27.60 -5.52 -17.97
N ASN A 281 27.91 -4.53 -18.80
CA ASN A 281 27.72 -3.12 -18.46
C ASN A 281 26.23 -2.79 -18.35
N ILE A 282 25.45 -3.25 -19.33
CA ILE A 282 24.00 -3.07 -19.35
C ILE A 282 23.36 -3.80 -18.17
N ALA A 283 23.74 -5.06 -17.94
CA ALA A 283 23.27 -5.83 -16.79
C ALA A 283 23.65 -5.16 -15.45
N ALA A 284 24.86 -4.60 -15.32
CA ALA A 284 25.28 -3.89 -14.12
C ALA A 284 24.51 -2.59 -13.90
N LEU A 285 24.26 -1.81 -14.96
CA LEU A 285 23.40 -0.62 -14.88
C LEU A 285 22.00 -0.98 -14.39
N LEU A 286 21.39 -2.03 -14.94
CA LEU A 286 20.09 -2.53 -14.48
C LEU A 286 20.16 -3.05 -13.03
N ALA A 287 21.25 -3.73 -12.67
CA ALA A 287 21.48 -4.24 -11.33
C ALA A 287 21.61 -3.15 -10.27
N HIS A 288 22.09 -1.97 -10.65
CA HIS A 288 22.20 -0.79 -9.78
C HIS A 288 21.04 0.19 -9.94
N GLY A 289 19.99 -0.14 -10.72
CA GLY A 289 18.86 0.76 -10.95
C GLY A 289 19.26 2.07 -11.64
N LEU A 290 20.29 2.02 -12.49
CA LEU A 290 20.94 3.16 -13.16
C LEU A 290 21.64 4.16 -12.21
N ALA A 291 21.80 3.82 -10.93
CA ALA A 291 22.51 4.65 -9.97
C ALA A 291 24.04 4.61 -10.19
N ASP A 292 24.73 5.70 -9.83
CA ASP A 292 26.19 5.82 -9.87
C ASP A 292 26.84 5.42 -11.21
N ALA A 293 26.17 5.71 -12.33
CA ALA A 293 26.68 5.36 -13.64
C ALA A 293 28.04 6.02 -13.97
N ASP A 294 28.40 7.08 -13.27
CA ASP A 294 29.74 7.68 -13.33
C ASP A 294 30.84 6.72 -12.84
N VAL A 295 30.52 5.78 -11.94
CA VAL A 295 31.44 4.70 -11.54
C VAL A 295 31.67 3.74 -12.71
N LEU A 296 30.64 3.41 -13.51
CA LEU A 296 30.83 2.57 -14.69
C LEU A 296 31.78 3.23 -15.71
N VAL A 297 31.65 4.54 -15.88
CA VAL A 297 32.51 5.32 -16.79
C VAL A 297 33.95 5.33 -16.28
N SER A 298 34.15 5.70 -15.01
CA SER A 298 35.48 5.86 -14.40
C SER A 298 36.17 4.54 -14.00
N ASN A 299 35.43 3.54 -13.52
CA ASN A 299 35.94 2.25 -13.03
C ASN A 299 34.91 1.11 -13.21
N ARG A 300 34.78 0.65 -14.46
CA ARG A 300 33.86 -0.43 -14.87
C ARG A 300 33.97 -1.68 -14.00
N ASP A 301 35.18 -2.19 -13.79
CA ASP A 301 35.36 -3.50 -13.17
C ASP A 301 34.85 -3.52 -11.73
N THR A 302 35.01 -2.39 -11.01
CA THR A 302 34.43 -2.22 -9.68
C THR A 302 32.90 -2.20 -9.74
N TYR A 303 32.32 -1.46 -10.69
CA TYR A 303 30.88 -1.35 -10.86
C TYR A 303 30.20 -2.70 -11.19
N VAL A 304 30.77 -3.44 -12.14
CA VAL A 304 30.28 -4.76 -12.56
C VAL A 304 30.49 -5.80 -11.46
N SER A 305 31.64 -5.79 -10.77
CA SER A 305 31.89 -6.72 -9.66
C SER A 305 30.90 -6.50 -8.51
N ALA A 306 30.58 -5.25 -8.20
CA ALA A 306 29.57 -4.92 -7.18
C ALA A 306 28.16 -5.42 -7.55
N ALA A 307 27.78 -5.34 -8.83
CA ALA A 307 26.52 -5.90 -9.33
C ALA A 307 26.46 -7.42 -9.18
N ARG A 308 27.56 -8.11 -9.51
CA ARG A 308 27.70 -9.56 -9.40
C ARG A 308 27.62 -10.04 -7.95
N GLU A 309 28.28 -9.34 -7.02
CA GLU A 309 28.27 -9.70 -5.59
C GLU A 309 26.91 -9.48 -4.92
N ARG A 310 26.12 -8.50 -5.36
CA ARG A 310 24.79 -8.18 -4.80
C ARG A 310 23.86 -9.40 -4.80
N SER A 311 23.95 -10.20 -5.85
CA SER A 311 23.01 -11.28 -6.16
C SER A 311 23.40 -12.60 -5.49
N ASN A 312 24.70 -12.84 -5.26
CA ASN A 312 25.23 -14.03 -4.55
C ASN A 312 24.98 -14.03 -3.03
N ARG A 313 24.60 -12.90 -2.41
CA ARG A 313 24.39 -12.82 -0.94
C ARG A 313 23.04 -13.30 -0.45
N SER A 314 22.07 -13.56 -1.33
CA SER A 314 20.83 -14.27 -0.98
C SER A 314 21.11 -15.69 -0.43
N GLN A 315 22.30 -16.25 -0.68
CA GLN A 315 22.78 -17.53 -0.16
C GLN A 315 23.71 -17.42 1.08
N GLY A 316 23.39 -16.54 2.04
CA GLY A 316 23.84 -16.70 3.44
C GLY A 316 25.20 -16.09 3.85
N GLN A 317 25.80 -15.18 3.08
CA GLN A 317 26.93 -14.37 3.57
C GLN A 317 26.43 -13.01 4.10
N GLY A 318 26.70 -12.72 5.38
CA GLY A 318 26.30 -11.47 6.04
C GLY A 318 26.95 -10.20 5.45
N TYR A 319 26.44 -9.03 5.85
CA TYR A 319 26.95 -7.72 5.41
C TYR A 319 28.40 -7.47 5.81
N ARG A 320 29.20 -6.92 4.88
CA ARG A 320 30.60 -6.51 5.12
C ARG A 320 30.67 -5.31 6.06
N TYR A 321 29.71 -4.40 5.92
CA TYR A 321 29.59 -3.18 6.70
C TYR A 321 28.24 -3.11 7.42
N ASP A 322 28.22 -2.54 8.61
CA ASP A 322 27.01 -2.29 9.38
C ASP A 322 26.30 -1.03 8.87
N VAL A 323 27.06 0.00 8.47
CA VAL A 323 26.52 1.26 7.96
C VAL A 323 27.37 1.76 6.80
N LEU A 324 26.73 2.15 5.70
CA LEU A 324 27.36 2.92 4.63
C LEU A 324 26.96 4.38 4.73
N VAL A 325 27.96 5.26 4.76
CA VAL A 325 27.79 6.71 4.77
C VAL A 325 28.08 7.25 3.38
N HIS A 326 27.06 7.80 2.74
CA HIS A 326 27.14 8.43 1.43
C HIS A 326 27.21 9.94 1.57
N GLY A 327 28.22 10.54 0.95
CA GLY A 327 28.48 11.98 0.99
C GLY A 327 29.96 12.28 0.87
N THR A 328 30.30 13.39 0.21
CA THR A 328 31.69 13.83 -0.02
C THR A 328 32.16 14.89 0.98
N SER A 329 31.27 15.39 1.84
CA SER A 329 31.58 16.45 2.80
C SER A 329 32.50 16.00 3.94
N GLU A 330 33.20 16.95 4.57
CA GLU A 330 33.94 16.69 5.82
C GLU A 330 33.02 16.10 6.92
N ARG A 331 31.72 16.42 6.88
CA ARG A 331 30.71 15.83 7.78
C ARG A 331 30.54 14.33 7.55
N ALA A 332 30.47 13.89 6.30
CA ALA A 332 30.36 12.46 5.96
C ALA A 332 31.61 11.69 6.42
N ILE A 333 32.79 12.30 6.29
CA ILE A 333 34.07 11.75 6.77
C ILE A 333 34.05 11.63 8.29
N GLY A 334 33.74 12.72 9.01
CA GLY A 334 33.70 12.73 10.47
C GLY A 334 32.70 11.73 11.05
N LEU A 335 31.51 11.61 10.44
CA LEU A 335 30.51 10.62 10.85
C LEU A 335 31.02 9.18 10.67
N THR A 336 31.66 8.88 9.55
CA THR A 336 32.22 7.55 9.29
C THR A 336 33.28 7.17 10.32
N GLU A 337 34.21 8.09 10.62
CA GLU A 337 35.28 7.88 11.60
C GLU A 337 34.74 7.73 13.04
N GLU A 338 33.69 8.47 13.38
CA GLU A 338 33.04 8.38 14.69
C GLU A 338 32.30 7.05 14.86
N LEU A 339 31.55 6.59 13.85
CA LEU A 339 30.92 5.26 13.85
C LEU A 339 31.96 4.15 14.01
N ALA A 340 33.10 4.26 13.31
CA ALA A 340 34.21 3.31 13.45
C ALA A 340 34.80 3.30 14.87
N ARG A 341 34.99 4.48 15.50
CA ARG A 341 35.45 4.59 16.89
C ARG A 341 34.50 3.93 17.90
N LEU A 342 33.21 3.90 17.59
CA LEU A 342 32.16 3.27 18.40
C LEU A 342 32.00 1.76 18.14
N GLY A 343 32.86 1.16 17.31
CA GLY A 343 32.86 -0.27 17.01
C GLY A 343 31.85 -0.68 15.93
N VAL A 344 31.21 0.27 15.24
CA VAL A 344 30.35 0.00 14.09
C VAL A 344 31.24 -0.21 12.86
N ARG A 345 31.01 -1.26 12.07
CA ARG A 345 31.72 -1.45 10.78
C ARG A 345 31.16 -0.46 9.74
N ALA A 346 31.50 0.81 9.89
CA ALA A 346 31.07 1.86 8.98
C ALA A 346 32.03 2.00 7.80
N VAL A 347 31.49 2.28 6.61
CA VAL A 347 32.28 2.61 5.42
C VAL A 347 31.72 3.88 4.79
N ARG A 348 32.61 4.73 4.29
CA ARG A 348 32.22 5.82 3.40
C ARG A 348 32.20 5.29 1.98
N GLY A 349 31.08 5.43 1.29
CA GLY A 349 30.88 4.69 0.04
C GLY A 349 29.88 5.27 -0.94
N ARG A 350 29.85 4.67 -2.13
CA ARG A 350 28.87 4.96 -3.20
C ARG A 350 27.67 4.01 -3.10
N LEU A 351 26.55 4.31 -3.76
CA LEU A 351 25.36 3.44 -3.78
C LEU A 351 25.65 2.08 -4.40
N ALA A 352 26.61 1.99 -5.32
CA ALA A 352 27.09 0.71 -5.82
C ALA A 352 27.54 -0.26 -4.70
N GLU A 353 27.96 0.27 -3.54
CA GLU A 353 28.40 -0.50 -2.36
C GLU A 353 27.26 -0.74 -1.35
N LEU A 354 26.03 -0.26 -1.63
CA LEU A 354 24.85 -0.42 -0.77
C LEU A 354 24.49 -1.89 -0.55
N SER A 355 24.88 -2.79 -1.47
CA SER A 355 24.74 -4.24 -1.33
C SER A 355 25.68 -4.84 -0.28
N MET A 356 26.75 -4.13 0.09
CA MET A 356 27.75 -4.56 1.06
C MET A 356 27.45 -4.09 2.49
N ALA A 357 26.47 -3.20 2.65
CA ALA A 357 26.14 -2.55 3.90
C ALA A 357 24.72 -2.86 4.37
N ARG A 358 24.57 -3.05 5.69
CA ARG A 358 23.27 -3.33 6.32
C ARG A 358 22.37 -2.09 6.36
N HIS A 359 22.95 -0.90 6.56
CA HIS A 359 22.24 0.37 6.67
C HIS A 359 22.90 1.47 5.86
N PHE A 360 22.17 2.56 5.62
CA PHE A 360 22.60 3.62 4.73
C PHE A 360 22.31 5.02 5.31
N VAL A 361 23.28 5.92 5.22
CA VAL A 361 23.14 7.31 5.67
C VAL A 361 23.54 8.22 4.52
N VAL A 362 22.67 9.15 4.12
CA VAL A 362 22.98 10.21 3.17
C VAL A 362 23.32 11.48 3.95
N VAL A 363 24.52 11.99 3.77
CA VAL A 363 25.00 13.23 4.40
C VAL A 363 25.16 14.28 3.32
N ASP A 364 24.48 15.41 3.50
CA ASP A 364 24.50 16.55 2.59
C ASP A 364 24.12 16.16 1.16
N PRO A 365 22.89 15.66 0.94
CA PRO A 365 22.46 15.29 -0.41
C PRO A 365 22.56 16.51 -1.35
N PRO A 366 23.01 16.31 -2.61
CA PRO A 366 23.07 17.39 -3.58
C PRO A 366 21.67 17.96 -3.84
N ALA A 367 21.61 19.24 -4.23
CA ALA A 367 20.34 19.95 -4.46
C ALA A 367 19.42 19.28 -5.50
N ARG A 368 19.99 18.46 -6.40
CA ARG A 368 19.26 17.53 -7.27
C ARG A 368 19.86 16.12 -7.11
N PRO A 369 19.23 15.25 -6.32
CA PRO A 369 19.68 13.86 -6.19
C PRO A 369 19.47 13.10 -7.51
N SER A 370 20.34 12.14 -7.83
CA SER A 370 20.07 11.20 -8.93
C SER A 370 18.81 10.38 -8.63
N ALA A 371 18.10 9.88 -9.64
CA ALA A 371 16.93 9.00 -9.43
C ALA A 371 17.20 7.87 -8.42
N GLY A 372 18.40 7.27 -8.41
CA GLY A 372 18.75 6.25 -7.43
C GLY A 372 18.82 6.77 -5.98
N ILE A 373 19.41 7.94 -5.74
CA ILE A 373 19.40 8.58 -4.42
C ILE A 373 17.98 9.00 -4.06
N GLN A 374 17.25 9.60 -5.01
CA GLN A 374 15.88 10.07 -4.82
C GLN A 374 14.94 8.91 -4.49
N GLU A 375 15.03 7.76 -5.16
CA GLU A 375 14.26 6.56 -4.85
C GLU A 375 14.57 5.98 -3.47
N ILE A 376 15.82 6.08 -3.02
CA ILE A 376 16.23 5.67 -1.67
C ILE A 376 15.68 6.63 -0.62
N LEU A 377 15.66 7.94 -0.91
CA LEU A 377 15.04 8.96 -0.06
C LEU A 377 13.50 8.85 -0.04
N ASP A 378 12.90 8.50 -1.18
CA ASP A 378 11.46 8.30 -1.39
C ASP A 378 10.99 6.89 -1.01
N GLN A 379 11.91 6.03 -0.56
CA GLN A 379 11.65 4.71 0.01
C GLN A 379 11.09 3.67 -0.99
N ALA A 380 11.34 3.82 -2.29
CA ALA A 380 10.68 3.03 -3.34
C ALA A 380 11.28 1.63 -3.61
N GLN A 381 12.54 1.36 -3.23
CA GLN A 381 13.26 0.13 -3.64
C GLN A 381 14.16 -0.54 -2.58
N LEU A 382 14.14 -0.11 -1.32
CA LEU A 382 15.04 -0.68 -0.32
C LEU A 382 14.55 -2.03 0.21
N ASP A 383 15.47 -2.97 0.45
CA ASP A 383 15.15 -4.22 1.15
C ASP A 383 14.52 -3.93 2.52
N SER A 384 13.59 -4.80 2.91
CA SER A 384 12.94 -4.79 4.22
C SER A 384 13.97 -4.76 5.36
N GLY A 385 13.90 -3.74 6.23
CA GLY A 385 14.72 -3.65 7.45
C GLY A 385 15.99 -2.77 7.40
N ARG A 386 16.14 -1.91 6.38
CA ARG A 386 17.27 -0.95 6.30
C ARG A 386 16.92 0.42 6.91
N LEU A 387 17.78 0.90 7.81
CA LEU A 387 17.76 2.29 8.28
C LEU A 387 18.30 3.23 7.20
N VAL A 388 17.52 4.26 6.82
CA VAL A 388 17.97 5.41 6.01
C VAL A 388 17.95 6.67 6.87
N VAL A 389 19.05 7.42 6.88
CA VAL A 389 19.12 8.71 7.58
C VAL A 389 19.61 9.77 6.59
N ALA A 390 18.88 10.87 6.45
CA ALA A 390 19.28 12.02 5.64
C ALA A 390 19.72 13.16 6.56
N VAL A 391 20.97 13.60 6.46
CA VAL A 391 21.50 14.75 7.21
C VAL A 391 21.60 15.94 6.25
N VAL A 392 20.93 17.05 6.55
CA VAL A 392 20.89 18.27 5.71
C VAL A 392 21.26 19.50 6.56
N GLU A 393 21.81 20.53 5.91
CA GLU A 393 22.19 21.81 6.51
C GLU A 393 20.98 22.63 7.00
N ALA A 394 21.19 23.38 8.09
CA ALA A 394 20.33 24.50 8.50
C ALA A 394 21.15 25.79 8.37
N ASP A 395 20.51 26.89 7.95
CA ASP A 395 21.12 28.17 7.60
C ASP A 395 22.23 28.66 8.57
N ALA A 396 23.17 29.41 7.98
CA ALA A 396 24.50 29.79 8.47
C ALA A 396 24.62 30.46 9.86
N ASP A 397 23.52 30.79 10.57
CA ASP A 397 23.54 31.48 11.86
C ASP A 397 22.85 30.74 13.03
N GLY A 398 22.48 29.46 12.88
CA GLY A 398 21.83 28.66 13.94
C GLY A 398 22.67 27.51 14.52
N PRO A 399 22.46 27.07 15.78
CA PRO A 399 23.10 25.86 16.29
C PRO A 399 22.59 24.63 15.51
N ARG A 400 23.56 23.87 14.96
CA ARG A 400 23.46 22.54 14.29
C ARG A 400 22.11 21.83 14.53
N GLN A 401 21.24 21.81 13.52
CA GLN A 401 19.98 21.06 13.54
C GLN A 401 19.97 19.94 12.49
N LEU A 402 19.49 18.78 12.91
CA LEU A 402 19.16 17.67 12.04
C LEU A 402 17.72 17.87 11.53
N VAL A 403 17.54 18.03 10.21
CA VAL A 403 16.27 18.50 9.62
C VAL A 403 15.25 17.37 9.37
N SER A 404 15.67 16.12 9.14
CA SER A 404 14.73 14.99 9.03
C SER A 404 15.39 13.63 9.27
N VAL A 405 14.67 12.67 9.85
CA VAL A 405 15.02 11.23 9.84
C VAL A 405 13.85 10.48 9.20
N ARG A 406 14.11 9.69 8.16
CA ARG A 406 13.09 8.90 7.47
C ARG A 406 13.40 7.41 7.59
N LEU A 407 12.71 6.74 8.51
CA LEU A 407 12.88 5.30 8.78
C LEU A 407 12.08 4.45 7.78
N VAL A 408 12.70 3.38 7.24
CA VAL A 408 12.06 2.38 6.36
C VAL A 408 12.08 1.02 7.07
N TYR A 409 10.90 0.45 7.39
CA TYR A 409 10.78 -0.88 8.00
C TYR A 409 9.59 -1.65 7.42
N THR A 410 9.75 -2.96 7.18
CA THR A 410 8.65 -3.86 6.80
C THR A 410 8.71 -5.26 7.46
N SER A 411 9.50 -5.47 8.53
CA SER A 411 9.43 -6.73 9.31
C SER A 411 9.88 -6.60 10.78
N ASP A 412 9.34 -7.48 11.63
CA ASP A 412 9.40 -7.45 13.10
C ASP A 412 10.82 -7.49 13.71
N GLY A 413 11.83 -7.96 12.98
CA GLY A 413 13.22 -8.03 13.45
C GLY A 413 14.01 -6.71 13.38
N ALA A 414 13.46 -5.66 12.77
CA ALA A 414 14.18 -4.41 12.53
C ALA A 414 14.02 -3.36 13.64
N ALA A 415 13.03 -3.54 14.53
CA ALA A 415 12.83 -2.70 15.71
C ALA A 415 14.02 -2.75 16.68
N ASP A 416 14.52 -3.94 16.99
CA ASP A 416 15.69 -4.15 17.87
C ASP A 416 16.96 -3.44 17.36
N LEU A 417 17.08 -3.33 16.03
CA LEU A 417 18.25 -2.73 15.40
C LEU A 417 18.14 -1.21 15.24
N ALA A 418 16.93 -0.69 15.03
CA ALA A 418 16.63 0.75 15.18
C ALA A 418 17.04 1.23 16.58
N VAL A 419 16.66 0.45 17.61
CA VAL A 419 17.02 0.65 19.01
C VAL A 419 18.53 0.53 19.23
N THR A 420 19.19 -0.43 18.57
CA THR A 420 20.64 -0.64 18.66
C THR A 420 21.45 0.49 18.01
N VAL A 421 21.12 0.91 16.78
CA VAL A 421 21.81 2.01 16.08
C VAL A 421 21.55 3.36 16.77
N ALA A 422 20.31 3.61 17.21
CA ALA A 422 19.98 4.76 18.05
C ALA A 422 20.70 4.74 19.41
N GLY A 423 20.95 3.55 19.95
CA GLY A 423 21.68 3.32 21.20
C GLY A 423 23.15 3.73 21.14
N LEU A 424 23.75 3.74 19.94
CA LEU A 424 25.17 4.01 19.68
C LEU A 424 25.47 5.49 19.34
N LEU A 425 24.46 6.36 19.18
CA LEU A 425 24.67 7.76 18.80
C LEU A 425 25.12 8.64 20.01
N PRO A 426 26.12 9.53 19.85
CA PRO A 426 26.77 10.27 20.95
C PRO A 426 25.90 11.40 21.52
N GLY A 427 26.10 11.77 22.80
CA GLY A 427 25.34 12.82 23.50
C GLY A 427 25.87 14.27 23.35
N GLY A 428 26.63 14.59 22.30
CA GLY A 428 27.31 15.89 22.18
C GLY A 428 27.13 16.57 20.82
N GLY A 429 26.72 17.83 20.82
CA GLY A 429 26.71 18.73 19.65
C GLY A 429 25.50 18.62 18.71
N VAL A 430 24.80 17.49 18.71
CA VAL A 430 23.54 17.27 17.99
C VAL A 430 22.45 16.93 19.01
N ARG A 431 21.26 17.54 18.90
CA ARG A 431 20.09 17.29 19.77
C ARG A 431 19.43 15.94 19.45
N TRP A 432 20.15 14.84 19.66
CA TRP A 432 19.68 13.49 19.36
C TRP A 432 18.41 13.11 20.12
N GLU A 433 18.13 13.73 21.27
CA GLU A 433 16.87 13.54 21.99
C GLU A 433 15.65 13.87 21.11
N ARG A 434 15.74 14.90 20.26
CA ARG A 434 14.65 15.29 19.35
C ARG A 434 14.46 14.29 18.23
N VAL A 435 15.57 13.71 17.77
CA VAL A 435 15.57 12.66 16.74
C VAL A 435 14.89 11.40 17.26
N LEU A 436 15.22 10.99 18.48
CA LEU A 436 14.61 9.83 19.14
C LEU A 436 13.11 10.04 19.40
N VAL A 437 12.70 11.24 19.83
CA VAL A 437 11.29 11.60 20.04
C VAL A 437 10.50 11.59 18.71
N ALA A 438 11.07 12.12 17.63
CA ALA A 438 10.44 12.10 16.30
C ALA A 438 10.30 10.67 15.76
N ALA A 439 11.37 9.86 15.86
CA ALA A 439 11.37 8.46 15.47
C ALA A 439 10.33 7.64 16.24
N ALA A 440 10.27 7.80 17.57
CA ALA A 440 9.29 7.14 18.41
C ALA A 440 7.85 7.54 18.05
N SER A 441 7.60 8.82 17.73
CA SER A 441 6.29 9.31 17.31
C SER A 441 5.82 8.69 15.99
N VAL A 442 6.73 8.55 15.01
CA VAL A 442 6.44 7.89 13.72
C VAL A 442 6.15 6.41 13.91
N LEU A 443 6.96 5.69 14.71
CA LEU A 443 6.74 4.27 14.99
C LEU A 443 5.38 4.02 15.67
N ARG A 444 5.03 4.86 16.65
CA ARG A 444 3.71 4.84 17.30
C ARG A 444 2.59 5.05 16.29
N GLY A 445 2.71 6.05 15.40
CA GLY A 445 1.70 6.35 14.37
C GLY A 445 1.48 5.23 13.35
N ARG A 446 2.46 4.33 13.18
CA ARG A 446 2.35 3.13 12.31
C ARG A 446 1.98 1.85 13.08
N GLY A 447 1.65 1.94 14.37
CA GLY A 447 1.22 0.81 15.20
C GLY A 447 2.34 -0.02 15.84
N ASN A 448 3.62 0.34 15.68
CA ASN A 448 4.73 -0.36 16.33
C ASN A 448 5.06 0.26 17.69
N VAL A 449 4.17 0.02 18.66
CA VAL A 449 4.16 0.70 19.97
C VAL A 449 5.32 0.28 20.86
N GLU A 450 5.73 -1.00 20.84
CA GLU A 450 6.87 -1.52 21.63
C GLU A 450 8.22 -0.90 21.20
N ALA A 451 8.46 -0.81 19.88
CA ALA A 451 9.67 -0.16 19.37
C ALA A 451 9.68 1.34 19.67
N ALA A 452 8.53 2.00 19.56
CA ALA A 452 8.36 3.39 19.95
C ALA A 452 8.71 3.60 21.43
N PHE A 453 8.29 2.69 22.31
CA PHE A 453 8.57 2.75 23.75
C PHE A 453 10.06 2.63 24.06
N ALA A 454 10.77 1.73 23.39
CA ALA A 454 12.21 1.57 23.55
C ALA A 454 12.99 2.84 23.16
N LEU A 455 12.62 3.48 22.03
CA LEU A 455 13.21 4.75 21.60
C LEU A 455 12.89 5.91 22.56
N ALA A 456 11.65 6.01 23.02
CA ALA A 456 11.24 7.02 23.98
C ALA A 456 11.97 6.85 25.34
N THR A 457 12.17 5.61 25.79
CA THR A 457 12.99 5.28 26.98
C THR A 457 14.42 5.78 26.84
N ARG A 458 15.03 5.63 25.66
CA ARG A 458 16.36 6.14 25.40
C ARG A 458 16.40 7.67 25.38
N ALA A 459 15.40 8.32 24.80
CA ALA A 459 15.26 9.77 24.79
C ALA A 459 15.18 10.35 26.21
N VAL A 460 14.41 9.70 27.09
CA VAL A 460 14.34 10.06 28.52
C VAL A 460 15.69 9.90 29.21
N GLY A 461 16.51 8.92 28.82
CA GLY A 461 17.85 8.69 29.37
C GLY A 461 18.91 9.75 28.99
N SER A 462 18.58 10.73 28.14
CA SER A 462 19.48 11.83 27.78
C SER A 462 19.70 12.83 28.94
N THR A 463 20.79 13.60 28.87
CA THR A 463 21.12 14.61 29.89
C THR A 463 19.97 15.59 30.10
N GLY A 464 19.50 15.71 31.35
CA GLY A 464 18.40 16.60 31.73
C GLY A 464 17.01 15.95 31.72
N ARG A 465 16.82 14.74 31.16
CA ARG A 465 15.51 14.08 30.96
C ARG A 465 14.43 15.05 30.44
N PRO A 466 14.47 15.41 29.15
CA PRO A 466 13.60 16.43 28.58
C PRO A 466 12.12 16.13 28.84
N VAL A 467 11.34 17.18 29.15
CA VAL A 467 9.91 17.06 29.47
C VAL A 467 9.13 16.40 28.32
N ASP A 468 9.42 16.77 27.08
CA ASP A 468 8.74 16.22 25.90
C ASP A 468 9.00 14.71 25.73
N SER A 469 10.19 14.24 26.08
CA SER A 469 10.53 12.81 26.05
C SER A 469 9.77 12.02 27.11
N LEU A 470 9.60 12.58 28.31
CA LEU A 470 8.80 11.98 29.39
C LEU A 470 7.31 11.94 29.01
N LEU A 471 6.77 13.03 28.46
CA LEU A 471 5.38 13.07 27.99
C LEU A 471 5.09 12.05 26.88
N LEU A 472 6.01 11.93 25.90
CA LEU A 472 5.86 10.94 24.83
C LEU A 472 5.96 9.51 25.37
N ARG A 473 6.95 9.22 26.23
CA ARG A 473 7.12 7.89 26.81
C ARG A 473 5.93 7.50 27.68
N GLY A 474 5.42 8.43 28.50
CA GLY A 474 4.25 8.20 29.34
C GLY A 474 3.00 7.87 28.52
N ARG A 475 2.79 8.55 27.38
CA ARG A 475 1.70 8.24 26.44
C ARG A 475 1.83 6.84 25.84
N ILE A 476 3.03 6.49 25.37
CA ILE A 476 3.29 5.16 24.78
C ILE A 476 3.15 4.06 25.86
N ALA A 477 3.61 4.31 27.08
CA ALA A 477 3.43 3.38 28.20
C ALA A 477 1.95 3.11 28.50
N HIS A 478 1.10 4.14 28.50
CA HIS A 478 -0.34 3.98 28.68
C HIS A 478 -0.95 3.09 27.59
N GLU A 479 -0.58 3.29 26.31
CA GLU A 479 -1.02 2.45 25.19
C GLU A 479 -0.59 0.97 25.32
N LEU A 480 0.58 0.71 25.92
CA LEU A 480 1.07 -0.65 26.19
C LEU A 480 0.49 -1.25 27.48
N GLY A 481 -0.35 -0.53 28.22
CA GLY A 481 -0.83 -0.96 29.54
C GLY A 481 0.24 -0.94 30.64
N ARG A 482 1.39 -0.31 30.41
CA ARG A 482 2.48 -0.12 31.38
C ARG A 482 2.18 1.07 32.29
N LEU A 483 1.10 0.94 33.07
CA LEU A 483 0.51 2.07 33.80
C LEU A 483 1.45 2.70 34.82
N ASP A 484 2.33 1.91 35.46
CA ASP A 484 3.27 2.43 36.45
C ASP A 484 4.36 3.30 35.82
N ASP A 485 4.95 2.84 34.71
CA ASP A 485 5.93 3.64 33.94
C ASP A 485 5.31 4.96 33.44
N ALA A 486 4.06 4.89 32.99
CA ALA A 486 3.32 6.07 32.56
C ALA A 486 3.12 7.06 33.71
N ARG A 487 2.64 6.59 34.87
CA ARG A 487 2.44 7.44 36.05
C ARG A 487 3.74 8.07 36.54
N ASP A 488 4.83 7.31 36.62
CA ASP A 488 6.13 7.81 37.07
C ASP A 488 6.68 8.92 36.17
N ASP A 489 6.56 8.75 34.85
CA ASP A 489 6.97 9.77 33.88
C ASP A 489 6.14 11.05 34.00
N LEU A 490 4.82 10.91 34.06
CA LEU A 490 3.90 12.04 34.13
C LEU A 490 4.05 12.79 35.47
N GLN A 491 4.25 12.07 36.58
CA GLN A 491 4.55 12.70 37.87
C GLN A 491 5.90 13.42 37.84
N THR A 492 6.90 12.85 37.16
CA THR A 492 8.19 13.50 36.96
C THR A 492 8.04 14.79 36.15
N VAL A 493 7.17 14.83 35.14
CA VAL A 493 6.84 16.05 34.40
C VAL A 493 6.23 17.09 35.34
N LEU A 494 5.19 16.72 36.09
CA LEU A 494 4.48 17.62 37.02
C LEU A 494 5.38 18.20 38.12
N ASN A 495 6.41 17.48 38.53
CA ASN A 495 7.40 17.96 39.51
C ASN A 495 8.40 18.97 38.92
N ARG A 496 8.49 19.08 37.59
CA ARG A 496 9.49 19.89 36.87
C ARG A 496 8.92 21.12 36.19
N VAL A 497 7.64 21.11 35.87
CA VAL A 497 6.97 22.21 35.17
C VAL A 497 6.04 22.98 36.11
N PRO A 498 5.79 24.28 35.86
CA PRO A 498 4.78 25.01 36.60
C PRO A 498 3.42 24.33 36.49
N ARG A 499 2.65 24.28 37.59
CA ARG A 499 1.34 23.60 37.64
C ARG A 499 0.34 24.06 36.58
N GLN A 500 0.46 25.30 36.11
CA GLN A 500 -0.45 25.90 35.13
C GLN A 500 0.10 25.84 33.70
N SER A 501 1.20 25.13 33.41
CA SER A 501 1.77 25.12 32.05
C SER A 501 1.06 24.15 31.09
N ALA A 502 1.25 24.33 29.78
CA ALA A 502 0.77 23.41 28.76
C ALA A 502 1.29 21.97 28.91
N GLN A 503 2.52 21.80 29.39
CA GLN A 503 3.07 20.47 29.69
C GLN A 503 2.38 19.85 30.90
N ALA A 504 2.03 20.64 31.92
CA ALA A 504 1.25 20.17 33.07
C ALA A 504 -0.14 19.73 32.62
N HIS A 505 -0.81 20.52 31.77
CA HIS A 505 -2.09 20.14 31.16
C HIS A 505 -2.02 18.76 30.49
N GLN A 506 -1.03 18.55 29.62
CA GLN A 506 -0.86 17.27 28.92
C GLN A 506 -0.63 16.12 29.90
N ALA A 507 0.14 16.34 30.96
CA ALA A 507 0.40 15.32 31.96
C ALA A 507 -0.84 14.96 32.78
N TYR A 508 -1.57 15.96 33.28
CA TYR A 508 -2.82 15.75 34.00
C TYR A 508 -3.88 15.05 33.15
N ARG A 509 -4.06 15.45 31.88
CA ARG A 509 -5.03 14.78 31.00
C ARG A 509 -4.69 13.30 30.76
N LEU A 510 -3.40 12.97 30.59
CA LEU A 510 -2.97 11.58 30.44
C LEU A 510 -3.14 10.78 31.75
N LEU A 511 -2.83 11.36 32.91
CA LEU A 511 -3.10 10.73 34.21
C LEU A 511 -4.60 10.48 34.42
N GLY A 512 -5.45 11.47 34.08
CA GLY A 512 -6.89 11.31 34.14
C GLY A 512 -7.41 10.18 33.26
N ALA A 513 -6.87 10.03 32.05
CA ALA A 513 -7.19 8.90 31.17
C ALA A 513 -6.75 7.55 31.77
N ILE A 514 -5.53 7.48 32.33
CA ILE A 514 -5.02 6.29 33.02
C ILE A 514 -5.93 5.90 34.20
N HIS A 515 -6.31 6.86 35.03
CA HIS A 515 -7.19 6.60 36.18
C HIS A 515 -8.58 6.13 35.73
N ARG A 516 -9.16 6.77 34.70
CA ARG A 516 -10.44 6.34 34.09
C ARG A 516 -10.37 4.89 33.62
N ASP A 517 -9.35 4.56 32.84
CA ASP A 517 -9.20 3.23 32.25
C ASP A 517 -8.92 2.16 33.33
N SER A 518 -8.37 2.55 34.48
CA SER A 518 -8.22 1.70 35.67
C SER A 518 -9.46 1.60 36.57
N GLY A 519 -10.52 2.37 36.28
CA GLY A 519 -11.77 2.41 37.04
C GLY A 519 -11.76 3.34 38.27
N ASP A 520 -10.67 4.08 38.53
CA ASP A 520 -10.62 5.09 39.58
C ASP A 520 -11.17 6.43 39.05
N PHE A 521 -12.49 6.50 38.95
CA PHE A 521 -13.17 7.69 38.42
C PHE A 521 -12.96 8.93 39.29
N THR A 522 -12.74 8.79 40.60
CA THR A 522 -12.51 9.92 41.50
C THR A 522 -11.15 10.56 41.25
N ALA A 523 -10.09 9.76 41.13
CA ALA A 523 -8.77 10.26 40.75
C ALA A 523 -8.78 10.84 39.33
N ALA A 524 -9.48 10.18 38.40
CA ALA A 524 -9.60 10.65 37.02
C ALA A 524 -10.21 12.05 36.92
N VAL A 525 -11.35 12.27 37.60
CA VAL A 525 -12.01 13.58 37.64
C VAL A 525 -11.09 14.63 38.26
N THR A 526 -10.36 14.29 39.34
CA THR A 526 -9.41 15.20 39.98
C THR A 526 -8.32 15.64 39.02
N ASP A 527 -7.70 14.72 38.28
CA ASP A 527 -6.66 15.04 37.30
C ASP A 527 -7.21 15.84 36.12
N PHE A 528 -8.41 15.51 35.63
CA PHE A 528 -9.05 16.29 34.57
C PHE A 528 -9.37 17.73 35.01
N ASP A 529 -9.85 17.94 36.24
CA ASP A 529 -10.07 19.28 36.78
C ASP A 529 -8.75 20.06 36.93
N LEU A 530 -7.66 19.39 37.31
CA LEU A 530 -6.31 19.99 37.31
C LEU A 530 -5.85 20.35 35.90
N ALA A 531 -6.18 19.54 34.89
CA ALA A 531 -5.90 19.84 33.48
C ALA A 531 -6.69 21.08 33.01
N LEU A 532 -7.97 21.22 33.39
CA LEU A 532 -8.78 22.41 33.08
C LEU A 532 -8.24 23.68 33.75
N GLY A 533 -7.60 23.57 34.91
CA GLY A 533 -6.92 24.67 35.60
C GLY A 533 -5.56 25.07 35.01
N SER A 534 -5.09 24.39 33.96
CA SER A 534 -3.78 24.60 33.32
C SER A 534 -3.93 25.29 31.95
N GLU A 535 -2.90 26.03 31.51
CA GLU A 535 -2.84 26.64 30.18
C GLU A 535 -2.91 25.57 29.09
N ALA A 536 -3.84 25.68 28.16
CA ALA A 536 -3.96 24.77 27.02
C ALA A 536 -4.69 25.44 25.87
N SER A 537 -4.70 24.79 24.70
CA SER A 537 -5.53 25.25 23.60
C SER A 537 -7.02 25.02 23.90
N PRO A 538 -7.94 25.79 23.30
CA PRO A 538 -9.37 25.54 23.41
C PRO A 538 -9.76 24.10 23.02
N ARG A 539 -9.05 23.53 22.03
CA ARG A 539 -9.18 22.13 21.62
C ARG A 539 -8.84 21.18 22.77
N ASP A 540 -7.72 21.39 23.46
CA ASP A 540 -7.29 20.50 24.53
C ASP A 540 -8.23 20.57 25.75
N HIS A 541 -8.71 21.76 26.13
CA HIS A 541 -9.74 21.90 27.16
C HIS A 541 -11.05 21.23 26.77
N ALA A 542 -11.48 21.34 25.51
CA ALA A 542 -12.68 20.66 25.01
C ALA A 542 -12.55 19.13 25.10
N LEU A 543 -11.36 18.57 24.80
CA LEU A 543 -11.10 17.14 24.97
C LEU A 543 -11.19 16.70 26.43
N VAL A 544 -10.70 17.50 27.38
CA VAL A 544 -10.85 17.20 28.81
C VAL A 544 -12.32 17.20 29.23
N HIS A 545 -13.11 18.16 28.77
CA HIS A 545 -14.55 18.18 29.02
C HIS A 545 -15.26 16.95 28.41
N ARG A 546 -14.88 16.52 27.21
CA ARG A 546 -15.37 15.27 26.59
C ARG A 546 -15.03 14.04 27.42
N ASP A 547 -13.79 13.95 27.93
CA ASP A 547 -13.35 12.84 28.79
C ASP A 547 -14.15 12.79 30.12
N LEU A 548 -14.42 13.95 30.73
CA LEU A 548 -15.30 14.07 31.90
C LEU A 548 -16.74 13.67 31.61
N ALA A 549 -17.27 14.03 30.44
CA ALA A 549 -18.61 13.63 30.02
C ALA A 549 -18.73 12.10 29.89
N ARG A 550 -17.72 11.45 29.30
CA ARG A 550 -17.65 9.99 29.17
C ARG A 550 -17.59 9.29 30.53
N ILE A 551 -16.86 9.84 31.51
CA ILE A 551 -16.88 9.32 32.89
C ILE A 551 -18.30 9.41 33.46
N ALA A 552 -18.95 10.56 33.31
CA ALA A 552 -20.30 10.75 33.82
C ALA A 552 -21.31 9.77 33.18
N LEU A 553 -21.18 9.46 31.89
CA LEU A 553 -21.97 8.41 31.23
C LEU A 553 -21.72 7.03 31.84
N LEU A 554 -20.46 6.66 32.10
CA LEU A 554 -20.10 5.37 32.74
C LEU A 554 -20.65 5.25 34.16
N THR A 555 -20.77 6.36 34.89
CA THR A 555 -21.35 6.39 36.25
C THR A 555 -22.87 6.58 36.26
N GLY A 556 -23.50 6.71 35.08
CA GLY A 556 -24.95 6.92 34.94
C GLY A 556 -25.44 8.33 35.28
N ASP A 557 -24.54 9.31 35.37
CA ASP A 557 -24.86 10.70 35.70
C ASP A 557 -25.06 11.52 34.41
N TYR A 558 -26.19 11.27 33.75
CA TYR A 558 -26.50 11.84 32.44
C TYR A 558 -26.62 13.37 32.44
N GLU A 559 -26.97 14.00 33.56
CA GLU A 559 -27.04 15.46 33.66
C GLU A 559 -25.64 16.09 33.64
N VAL A 560 -24.71 15.51 34.40
CA VAL A 560 -23.31 15.93 34.39
C VAL A 560 -22.69 15.70 33.02
N ALA A 561 -22.98 14.56 32.38
CA ALA A 561 -22.49 14.26 31.03
C ALA A 561 -22.91 15.33 30.01
N THR A 562 -24.21 15.68 29.98
CA THR A 562 -24.75 16.74 29.12
C THR A 562 -24.04 18.07 29.36
N ALA A 563 -23.92 18.50 30.63
CA ALA A 563 -23.27 19.76 30.96
C ALA A 563 -21.79 19.78 30.54
N LYS A 564 -21.08 18.65 30.66
CA LYS A 564 -19.67 18.56 30.24
C LYS A 564 -19.52 18.58 28.71
N PHE A 565 -20.40 17.94 27.95
CA PHE A 565 -20.41 18.06 26.48
C PHE A 565 -20.73 19.49 26.02
N GLU A 566 -21.68 20.18 26.67
CA GLU A 566 -21.99 21.58 26.36
C GLU A 566 -20.79 22.49 26.63
N ASN A 567 -20.11 22.30 27.76
CA ASN A 567 -18.87 23.02 28.07
C ASN A 567 -17.78 22.73 27.03
N ALA A 568 -17.61 21.47 26.60
CA ALA A 568 -16.65 21.11 25.56
C ALA A 568 -16.89 21.92 24.27
N ARG A 569 -18.15 22.01 23.83
CA ARG A 569 -18.53 22.76 22.63
C ARG A 569 -18.37 24.27 22.80
N ALA A 570 -18.77 24.81 23.96
CA ALA A 570 -18.66 26.23 24.27
C ALA A 570 -17.19 26.70 24.27
N VAL A 571 -16.29 25.91 24.88
CA VAL A 571 -14.86 26.20 24.92
C VAL A 571 -14.23 26.05 23.55
N LEU A 572 -14.59 25.02 22.77
CA LEU A 572 -14.02 24.79 21.45
C LEU A 572 -14.36 25.92 20.46
N GLY A 573 -15.58 26.44 20.50
CA GLY A 573 -16.06 27.44 19.55
C GLY A 573 -15.90 26.98 18.09
N ALA A 574 -15.38 27.86 17.23
CA ALA A 574 -15.15 27.57 15.80
C ALA A 574 -13.71 27.09 15.48
N THR A 575 -12.94 26.67 16.48
CA THR A 575 -11.48 26.42 16.32
C THR A 575 -11.14 25.09 15.65
N ASP A 576 -11.95 24.06 15.86
CA ASP A 576 -11.75 22.74 15.28
C ASP A 576 -13.08 22.15 14.81
N ALA A 577 -13.26 22.15 13.51
CA ALA A 577 -14.53 21.76 12.93
C ALA A 577 -14.73 20.23 12.85
N VAL A 578 -13.67 19.42 13.00
CA VAL A 578 -13.79 17.95 13.12
C VAL A 578 -14.31 17.62 14.51
N LEU A 579 -13.63 18.12 15.55
CA LEU A 579 -14.05 17.85 16.94
C LEU A 579 -15.41 18.48 17.26
N ALA A 580 -15.74 19.63 16.66
CA ALA A 580 -17.06 20.22 16.82
C ALA A 580 -18.18 19.29 16.29
N ALA A 581 -17.94 18.60 15.17
CA ALA A 581 -18.88 17.63 14.62
C ALA A 581 -18.98 16.38 15.51
N GLU A 582 -17.85 15.85 15.99
CA GLU A 582 -17.83 14.71 16.93
C GLU A 582 -18.58 15.01 18.22
N LEU A 583 -18.37 16.19 18.81
CA LEU A 583 -19.07 16.61 20.03
C LEU A 583 -20.56 16.85 19.80
N ALA A 584 -20.95 17.36 18.63
CA ALA A 584 -22.35 17.51 18.26
C ALA A 584 -23.03 16.15 18.09
N PHE A 585 -22.34 15.18 17.48
CA PHE A 585 -22.81 13.80 17.36
C PHE A 585 -22.97 13.14 18.73
N GLU A 586 -21.93 13.13 19.58
CA GLU A 586 -21.98 12.48 20.90
C GLU A 586 -23.05 13.09 21.81
N LEU A 587 -23.18 14.42 21.84
CA LEU A 587 -24.25 15.09 22.59
C LEU A 587 -25.61 14.80 21.97
N GLY A 588 -25.74 14.82 20.64
CA GLY A 588 -26.97 14.49 19.93
C GLY A 588 -27.47 13.10 20.27
N SER A 589 -26.61 12.09 20.20
CA SER A 589 -26.93 10.70 20.58
C SER A 589 -27.36 10.59 22.05
N LEU A 590 -26.66 11.27 22.98
CA LEU A 590 -27.07 11.31 24.38
C LEU A 590 -28.47 11.93 24.57
N ARG A 591 -28.79 12.98 23.82
CA ARG A 591 -30.12 13.61 23.85
C ARG A 591 -31.20 12.68 23.26
N VAL A 592 -30.88 11.86 22.26
CA VAL A 592 -31.78 10.79 21.78
C VAL A 592 -32.10 9.81 22.90
N ASP A 593 -31.08 9.31 23.61
CA ASP A 593 -31.25 8.34 24.70
C ASP A 593 -32.09 8.89 25.87
N ARG A 594 -32.04 10.21 26.09
CA ARG A 594 -32.84 10.91 27.11
C ARG A 594 -34.26 11.28 26.65
N GLY A 595 -34.60 11.09 25.38
CA GLY A 595 -35.89 11.47 24.81
C GLY A 595 -36.04 12.96 24.50
N GLU A 596 -34.94 13.71 24.45
CA GLU A 596 -34.91 15.16 24.23
C GLU A 596 -34.81 15.46 22.72
N PHE A 597 -35.87 15.06 21.99
CA PHE A 597 -35.84 14.89 20.53
C PHE A 597 -35.55 16.16 19.72
N ALA A 598 -36.07 17.32 20.12
CA ALA A 598 -35.88 18.56 19.36
C ALA A 598 -34.41 19.00 19.36
N GLU A 599 -33.76 18.99 20.53
CA GLU A 599 -32.34 19.32 20.67
C GLU A 599 -31.46 18.27 19.99
N ALA A 600 -31.82 16.98 20.11
CA ALA A 600 -31.10 15.90 19.44
C ALA A 600 -31.09 16.07 17.91
N LEU A 601 -32.23 16.45 17.32
CA LEU A 601 -32.38 16.67 15.89
C LEU A 601 -31.42 17.76 15.39
N ASP A 602 -31.39 18.91 16.06
CA ASP A 602 -30.53 20.04 15.69
C ASP A 602 -29.04 19.67 15.75
N LEU A 603 -28.66 18.91 16.78
CA LEU A 603 -27.28 18.48 16.99
C LEU A 603 -26.79 17.48 15.95
N LEU A 604 -27.60 16.47 15.64
CA LEU A 604 -27.25 15.44 14.66
C LEU A 604 -27.18 16.03 13.23
N ASN A 605 -28.09 16.95 12.88
CA ASN A 605 -28.03 17.67 11.60
C ASN A 605 -26.75 18.49 11.49
N LEU A 606 -26.41 19.27 12.53
CA LEU A 606 -25.17 20.04 12.56
C LEU A 606 -23.93 19.14 12.39
N ALA A 607 -23.94 17.96 13.01
CA ALA A 607 -22.83 17.01 12.91
C ALA A 607 -22.67 16.48 11.46
N LEU A 608 -23.77 16.15 10.79
CA LEU A 608 -23.78 15.65 9.40
C LEU A 608 -23.45 16.73 8.37
N GLU A 609 -23.95 17.95 8.53
CA GLU A 609 -23.67 19.09 7.64
C GLU A 609 -22.17 19.38 7.51
N SER A 610 -21.39 19.07 8.55
CA SER A 610 -19.95 19.25 8.53
C SER A 610 -19.23 18.38 7.50
N GLN A 611 -19.79 17.22 7.14
CA GLN A 611 -19.15 16.14 6.36
C GLN A 611 -17.80 15.67 6.92
N ARG A 612 -17.54 15.84 8.23
CA ARG A 612 -16.27 15.50 8.89
C ARG A 612 -16.32 14.27 9.80
N LEU A 613 -17.50 13.71 10.02
CA LEU A 613 -17.67 12.47 10.78
C LEU A 613 -17.10 11.26 10.02
N THR A 614 -16.70 10.24 10.77
CA THR A 614 -16.34 8.93 10.21
C THR A 614 -17.55 8.31 9.49
N THR A 615 -17.33 7.38 8.56
CA THR A 615 -18.43 6.72 7.85
C THR A 615 -19.41 6.05 8.81
N ASP A 616 -18.91 5.38 9.85
CA ASP A 616 -19.73 4.67 10.83
C ASP A 616 -20.55 5.63 11.70
N ASP A 617 -19.95 6.75 12.15
CA ASP A 617 -20.67 7.78 12.91
C ASP A 617 -21.75 8.46 12.04
N ARG A 618 -21.48 8.66 10.74
CA ARG A 618 -22.49 9.19 9.79
C ARG A 618 -23.67 8.25 9.64
N VAL A 619 -23.41 6.96 9.45
CA VAL A 619 -24.47 5.93 9.36
C VAL A 619 -25.29 5.92 10.65
N THR A 620 -24.64 5.99 11.81
CA THR A 620 -25.31 6.02 13.11
C THR A 620 -26.17 7.28 13.28
N ALA A 621 -25.63 8.46 12.94
CA ALA A 621 -26.36 9.72 13.01
C ALA A 621 -27.59 9.73 12.09
N LEU A 622 -27.47 9.23 10.87
CA LEU A 622 -28.58 9.11 9.92
C LEU A 622 -29.68 8.18 10.44
N ARG A 623 -29.32 7.04 11.03
CA ARG A 623 -30.30 6.13 11.66
C ARG A 623 -31.00 6.75 12.86
N GLN A 624 -30.26 7.51 13.68
CA GLN A 624 -30.85 8.24 14.80
C GLN A 624 -31.81 9.35 14.33
N LEU A 625 -31.46 10.10 13.28
CA LEU A 625 -32.36 11.08 12.66
C LEU A 625 -33.61 10.40 12.08
N ALA A 626 -33.45 9.23 11.44
CA ALA A 626 -34.57 8.45 10.96
C ALA A 626 -35.50 8.05 12.10
N TYR A 627 -34.95 7.53 13.21
CA TYR A 627 -35.72 7.22 14.42
C TYR A 627 -36.49 8.44 14.94
N LEU A 628 -35.84 9.61 15.06
CA LEU A 628 -36.48 10.85 15.53
C LEU A 628 -37.63 11.28 14.60
N HIS A 629 -37.43 11.21 13.28
CA HIS A 629 -38.48 11.53 12.32
C HIS A 629 -39.63 10.52 12.34
N THR A 630 -39.36 9.23 12.55
CA THR A 630 -40.40 8.20 12.75
C THR A 630 -41.23 8.49 13.99
N GLN A 631 -40.61 8.86 15.12
CA GLN A 631 -41.34 9.28 16.33
C GLN A 631 -42.20 10.53 16.08
N ALA A 632 -41.74 11.44 15.23
CA ALA A 632 -42.48 12.62 14.80
C ALA A 632 -43.54 12.33 13.71
N ARG A 633 -43.71 11.06 13.28
CA ARG A 633 -44.58 10.63 12.16
C ARG A 633 -44.24 11.29 10.82
N GLN A 634 -42.97 11.66 10.64
CA GLN A 634 -42.42 12.23 9.40
C GLN A 634 -41.72 11.12 8.61
N TYR A 635 -42.48 10.12 8.20
CA TYR A 635 -41.95 8.87 7.66
C TYR A 635 -41.11 9.06 6.38
N GLU A 636 -41.45 10.02 5.52
CA GLU A 636 -40.66 10.30 4.32
C GLU A 636 -39.27 10.85 4.65
N ALA A 637 -39.20 11.80 5.59
CA ALA A 637 -37.91 12.28 6.07
C ALA A 637 -37.12 11.14 6.69
N ALA A 638 -37.75 10.28 7.49
CA ALA A 638 -37.09 9.12 8.07
C ALA A 638 -36.52 8.17 7.00
N ALA A 639 -37.31 7.89 5.96
CA ALA A 639 -36.88 7.04 4.85
C ALA A 639 -35.71 7.62 4.07
N ASP A 640 -35.69 8.93 3.83
CA ASP A 640 -34.59 9.60 3.13
C ASP A 640 -33.26 9.47 3.88
N HIS A 641 -33.27 9.59 5.22
CA HIS A 641 -32.07 9.38 6.03
C HIS A 641 -31.58 7.93 5.97
N LEU A 642 -32.48 6.95 5.97
CA LEU A 642 -32.12 5.52 5.86
C LEU A 642 -31.59 5.17 4.47
N ARG A 643 -32.16 5.73 3.40
CA ARG A 643 -31.61 5.59 2.03
C ARG A 643 -30.22 6.19 1.94
N GLN A 644 -29.97 7.36 2.55
CA GLN A 644 -28.62 7.91 2.63
C GLN A 644 -27.67 6.99 3.38
N ALA A 645 -28.10 6.39 4.51
CA ALA A 645 -27.29 5.45 5.27
C ALA A 645 -26.91 4.20 4.44
N LEU A 646 -27.85 3.68 3.64
CA LEU A 646 -27.61 2.57 2.71
C LEU A 646 -26.54 2.87 1.64
N THR A 647 -26.36 4.14 1.24
CA THR A 647 -25.30 4.51 0.28
C THR A 647 -23.90 4.53 0.90
N LEU A 648 -23.79 4.58 2.23
CA LEU A 648 -22.52 4.75 2.95
C LEU A 648 -22.01 3.45 3.60
N VAL A 649 -22.91 2.55 3.97
CA VAL A 649 -22.57 1.30 4.66
C VAL A 649 -21.76 0.35 3.76
N SER A 650 -20.70 -0.24 4.29
CA SER A 650 -19.74 -1.05 3.51
C SER A 650 -19.91 -2.57 3.66
N SER A 651 -20.65 -3.06 4.67
CA SER A 651 -21.27 -4.41 4.77
C SER A 651 -21.72 -4.69 6.22
N GLY A 652 -22.56 -5.71 6.44
CA GLY A 652 -23.06 -6.10 7.77
C GLY A 652 -24.38 -5.43 8.17
N ASP A 653 -24.41 -4.09 8.20
CA ASP A 653 -25.58 -3.32 8.65
C ASP A 653 -26.63 -3.06 7.55
N VAL A 654 -26.32 -3.38 6.29
CA VAL A 654 -27.21 -3.16 5.14
C VAL A 654 -28.59 -3.77 5.38
N VAL A 655 -28.61 -5.00 5.90
CA VAL A 655 -29.86 -5.73 6.17
C VAL A 655 -30.67 -5.02 7.24
N ASP A 656 -30.03 -4.61 8.34
CA ASP A 656 -30.74 -4.02 9.48
C ASP A 656 -31.32 -2.64 9.10
N ILE A 657 -30.56 -1.84 8.34
CA ILE A 657 -31.03 -0.53 7.80
C ILE A 657 -32.17 -0.73 6.79
N ALA A 658 -32.10 -1.75 5.93
CA ALA A 658 -33.16 -2.04 4.98
C ALA A 658 -34.46 -2.51 5.67
N VAL A 659 -34.34 -3.28 6.76
CA VAL A 659 -35.49 -3.66 7.59
C VAL A 659 -36.10 -2.42 8.24
N GLU A 660 -35.29 -1.54 8.83
CA GLU A 660 -35.77 -0.26 9.38
C GLU A 660 -36.50 0.58 8.31
N LEU A 661 -35.93 0.68 7.11
CA LEU A 661 -36.54 1.42 6.00
C LEU A 661 -37.89 0.82 5.59
N SER A 662 -37.98 -0.50 5.50
CA SER A 662 -39.23 -1.20 5.17
C SER A 662 -40.33 -0.93 6.21
N GLN A 663 -39.98 -0.87 7.51
CA GLN A 663 -40.94 -0.58 8.57
C GLN A 663 -41.46 0.86 8.47
N VAL A 664 -40.57 1.82 8.23
CA VAL A 664 -40.93 3.23 8.02
C VAL A 664 -41.83 3.39 6.79
N GLN A 665 -41.50 2.73 5.68
CA GLN A 665 -42.29 2.80 4.45
C GLN A 665 -43.65 2.09 4.59
N ARG A 666 -43.73 1.02 5.39
CA ARG A 666 -45.00 0.39 5.73
C ARG A 666 -45.94 1.36 6.45
N GLU A 667 -45.41 2.13 7.39
CA GLU A 667 -46.21 3.14 8.11
C GLU A 667 -46.59 4.34 7.22
N ALA A 668 -45.74 4.69 6.24
CA ALA A 668 -46.00 5.78 5.31
C ALA A 668 -47.06 5.42 4.25
N HIS A 669 -46.88 4.29 3.58
CA HIS A 669 -47.56 3.97 2.31
C HIS A 669 -48.13 2.55 2.23
N GLY A 670 -47.97 1.75 3.29
CA GLY A 670 -48.47 0.37 3.35
C GLY A 670 -47.45 -0.68 2.90
N THR A 671 -47.89 -1.95 2.93
CA THR A 671 -47.04 -3.13 2.78
C THR A 671 -46.34 -3.21 1.42
N ASP A 672 -47.02 -2.81 0.33
CA ASP A 672 -46.45 -2.89 -1.02
C ASP A 672 -45.20 -2.02 -1.14
N ALA A 673 -45.26 -0.77 -0.67
CA ALA A 673 -44.11 0.14 -0.66
C ALA A 673 -42.96 -0.36 0.21
N ALA A 674 -43.26 -1.01 1.34
CA ALA A 674 -42.26 -1.63 2.19
C ALA A 674 -41.57 -2.81 1.49
N ASN A 675 -42.30 -3.61 0.72
CA ASN A 675 -41.74 -4.70 -0.06
C ASN A 675 -40.89 -4.18 -1.23
N ASP A 676 -41.34 -3.13 -1.92
CA ASP A 676 -40.60 -2.50 -3.01
C ASP A 676 -39.20 -2.02 -2.55
N GLU A 677 -39.08 -1.46 -1.34
CA GLU A 677 -37.76 -1.09 -0.79
C GLU A 677 -36.88 -2.31 -0.51
N LEU A 678 -37.42 -3.37 0.09
CA LEU A 678 -36.66 -4.59 0.35
C LEU A 678 -36.18 -5.22 -0.97
N GLU A 679 -37.01 -5.20 -2.01
CA GLU A 679 -36.63 -5.65 -3.35
C GLU A 679 -35.54 -4.77 -3.97
N ALA A 680 -35.67 -3.44 -3.86
CA ALA A 680 -34.66 -2.51 -4.34
C ALA A 680 -33.29 -2.80 -3.72
N VAL A 681 -33.21 -2.97 -2.40
CA VAL A 681 -31.95 -3.34 -1.72
C VAL A 681 -31.48 -4.74 -2.13
N LEU A 682 -32.39 -5.71 -2.30
CA LEU A 682 -32.03 -7.06 -2.73
C LEU A 682 -31.40 -7.08 -4.14
N THR A 683 -31.77 -6.15 -5.02
CA THR A 683 -31.18 -6.04 -6.37
C THR A 683 -29.79 -5.41 -6.38
N THR A 684 -29.44 -4.60 -5.38
CA THR A 684 -28.12 -3.95 -5.30
C THR A 684 -27.08 -4.80 -4.59
N LEU A 685 -27.51 -5.75 -3.74
CA LEU A 685 -26.62 -6.69 -3.07
C LEU A 685 -25.90 -7.61 -4.06
N ASP A 686 -24.60 -7.84 -3.80
CA ASP A 686 -23.77 -8.82 -4.52
C ASP A 686 -24.49 -10.18 -4.58
N PRO A 687 -24.68 -10.77 -5.78
CA PRO A 687 -25.22 -12.12 -5.92
C PRO A 687 -24.49 -13.19 -5.09
N ALA A 688 -23.20 -12.99 -4.78
CA ALA A 688 -22.40 -13.87 -3.94
C ALA A 688 -22.74 -13.75 -2.44
N ASP A 689 -23.32 -12.64 -1.97
CA ASP A 689 -23.72 -12.45 -0.57
C ASP A 689 -25.04 -13.18 -0.25
N ARG A 690 -24.96 -14.51 -0.25
CA ARG A 690 -26.11 -15.39 0.02
C ARG A 690 -26.70 -15.18 1.41
N ARG A 691 -25.91 -14.74 2.41
CA ARG A 691 -26.37 -14.57 3.80
C ARG A 691 -27.26 -13.34 3.94
N SER A 692 -26.81 -12.18 3.46
CA SER A 692 -27.60 -10.94 3.54
C SER A 692 -28.88 -11.04 2.70
N ARG A 693 -28.80 -11.66 1.52
CA ARG A 693 -29.96 -11.92 0.66
C ARG A 693 -31.00 -12.81 1.33
N ALA A 694 -30.57 -13.84 2.06
CA ALA A 694 -31.48 -14.70 2.83
C ALA A 694 -32.14 -13.95 3.98
N ARG A 695 -31.41 -13.08 4.69
CA ARG A 695 -31.99 -12.24 5.75
C ARG A 695 -33.01 -11.22 5.22
N LEU A 696 -32.78 -10.62 4.05
CA LEU A 696 -33.78 -9.74 3.43
C LEU A 696 -35.05 -10.50 3.02
N ARG A 697 -34.92 -11.71 2.48
CA ARG A 697 -36.09 -12.57 2.18
C ARG A 697 -36.86 -12.97 3.43
N GLU A 698 -36.16 -13.22 4.54
CA GLU A 698 -36.79 -13.44 5.83
C GLU A 698 -37.62 -12.21 6.25
N ALA A 699 -37.08 -11.00 6.10
CA ALA A 699 -37.80 -9.77 6.39
C ALA A 699 -39.02 -9.57 5.48
N GLN A 700 -38.92 -9.89 4.18
CA GLN A 700 -40.08 -9.90 3.26
C GLN A 700 -41.15 -10.90 3.72
N GLY A 701 -40.75 -12.08 4.16
CA GLY A 701 -41.68 -13.09 4.69
C GLY A 701 -42.43 -12.60 5.93
N ASN A 702 -41.74 -11.95 6.86
CA ASN A 702 -42.37 -11.33 8.03
C ASN A 702 -43.36 -10.23 7.63
N LEU A 703 -42.98 -9.38 6.66
CA LEU A 703 -43.83 -8.30 6.14
C LEU A 703 -45.11 -8.84 5.49
N GLN A 704 -44.99 -9.92 4.71
CA GLN A 704 -46.11 -10.59 4.04
C GLN A 704 -47.01 -11.34 5.03
N LEU A 705 -46.43 -11.90 6.09
CA LEU A 705 -47.21 -12.51 7.16
C LEU A 705 -48.06 -11.47 7.88
N ASP A 706 -47.49 -10.30 8.18
CA ASP A 706 -48.18 -9.16 8.79
C ASP A 706 -49.32 -8.60 7.90
N SER A 707 -49.20 -8.67 6.57
CA SER A 707 -50.27 -8.27 5.63
C SER A 707 -51.35 -9.34 5.41
N GLY A 708 -51.13 -10.57 5.89
CA GLY A 708 -52.03 -11.70 5.71
C GLY A 708 -51.78 -12.53 4.45
N ASP A 709 -50.73 -12.24 3.69
CA ASP A 709 -50.32 -12.95 2.48
C ASP A 709 -49.52 -14.22 2.81
N VAL A 710 -50.15 -15.14 3.55
CA VAL A 710 -49.49 -16.30 4.15
C VAL A 710 -48.76 -17.18 3.13
N ASP A 711 -49.29 -17.35 1.92
CA ASP A 711 -48.64 -18.18 0.89
C ASP A 711 -47.32 -17.56 0.40
N LEU A 712 -47.25 -16.23 0.28
CA LEU A 712 -46.01 -15.53 -0.07
C LEU A 712 -45.00 -15.61 1.08
N ALA A 713 -45.47 -15.41 2.31
CA ALA A 713 -44.64 -15.51 3.51
C ALA A 713 -43.97 -16.88 3.64
N VAL A 714 -44.74 -17.96 3.46
CA VAL A 714 -44.22 -19.34 3.46
C VAL A 714 -43.14 -19.52 2.40
N ALA A 715 -43.37 -19.06 1.17
CA ALA A 715 -42.39 -19.19 0.09
C ALA A 715 -41.08 -18.43 0.40
N ALA A 716 -41.19 -17.23 0.98
CA ALA A 716 -40.05 -16.43 1.39
C ALA A 716 -39.23 -17.12 2.50
N PHE A 717 -39.90 -17.65 3.54
CA PHE A 717 -39.23 -18.36 4.63
C PHE A 717 -38.61 -19.70 4.18
N GLU A 718 -39.28 -20.49 3.33
CA GLU A 718 -38.71 -21.74 2.79
C GLU A 718 -37.46 -21.47 1.94
N GLY A 719 -37.47 -20.40 1.13
CA GLY A 719 -36.33 -19.95 0.36
C GLY A 719 -35.16 -19.48 1.23
N ALA A 720 -35.44 -18.69 2.29
CA ALA A 720 -34.45 -18.26 3.26
C ALA A 720 -33.85 -19.46 4.03
N LEU A 721 -34.69 -20.38 4.52
CA LEU A 721 -34.28 -21.59 5.23
C LEU A 721 -33.35 -22.46 4.39
N THR A 722 -33.70 -22.69 3.12
CA THR A 722 -32.86 -23.47 2.19
C THR A 722 -31.47 -22.83 2.05
N THR A 723 -31.42 -21.51 1.96
CA THR A 723 -30.15 -20.77 1.83
C THR A 723 -29.33 -20.85 3.12
N PHE A 724 -29.94 -20.64 4.29
CA PHE A 724 -29.25 -20.74 5.58
C PHE A 724 -28.71 -22.14 5.86
N ARG A 725 -29.47 -23.20 5.54
CA ARG A 725 -28.99 -24.59 5.60
C ARG A 725 -27.78 -24.81 4.70
N GLY A 726 -27.79 -24.28 3.48
CA GLY A 726 -26.66 -24.35 2.56
C GLY A 726 -25.42 -23.58 3.02
N LEU A 727 -25.57 -22.60 3.92
CA LEU A 727 -24.49 -21.82 4.52
C LEU A 727 -24.04 -22.36 5.89
N GLY A 728 -24.78 -23.31 6.48
CA GLY A 728 -24.57 -23.74 7.87
C GLY A 728 -24.88 -22.67 8.92
N ASP A 729 -25.70 -21.66 8.57
CA ASP A 729 -26.07 -20.55 9.46
C ASP A 729 -27.24 -20.94 10.38
N ARG A 730 -26.91 -21.60 11.50
CA ARG A 730 -27.90 -22.12 12.45
C ARG A 730 -28.85 -21.05 13.02
N ALA A 731 -28.36 -19.83 13.24
CA ALA A 731 -29.21 -18.76 13.76
C ALA A 731 -30.25 -18.32 12.70
N GLY A 732 -29.82 -18.23 11.43
CA GLY A 732 -30.72 -18.00 10.30
C GLY A 732 -31.73 -19.12 10.08
N GLU A 733 -31.31 -20.39 10.20
CA GLU A 733 -32.21 -21.55 10.12
C GLU A 733 -33.34 -21.46 11.17
N VAL A 734 -32.98 -21.16 12.42
CA VAL A 734 -33.96 -20.99 13.49
C VAL A 734 -34.93 -19.84 13.19
N ARG A 735 -34.45 -18.67 12.74
CA ARG A 735 -35.34 -17.55 12.40
C ARG A 735 -36.35 -17.92 11.31
N ALA A 736 -35.89 -18.53 10.23
CA ALA A 736 -36.78 -18.94 9.14
C ALA A 736 -37.80 -19.99 9.59
N LEU A 737 -37.42 -20.92 10.47
CA LEU A 737 -38.35 -21.91 11.06
C LEU A 737 -39.37 -21.27 12.01
N ILE A 738 -38.99 -20.25 12.79
CA ILE A 738 -39.92 -19.46 13.62
C ILE A 738 -40.95 -18.78 12.71
N GLY A 739 -40.51 -18.16 11.61
CA GLY A 739 -41.40 -17.56 10.61
C GLY A 739 -42.38 -18.57 10.01
N LEU A 740 -41.91 -19.77 9.64
CA LEU A 740 -42.77 -20.86 9.15
C LEU A 740 -43.77 -21.35 10.21
N ALA A 741 -43.35 -21.50 11.46
CA ALA A 741 -44.23 -21.92 12.55
C ALA A 741 -45.38 -20.91 12.73
N GLY A 742 -45.06 -19.61 12.75
CA GLY A 742 -46.06 -18.54 12.79
C GLY A 742 -46.99 -18.53 11.57
N ALA A 743 -46.45 -18.71 10.36
CA ALA A 743 -47.23 -18.74 9.13
C ALA A 743 -48.22 -19.91 9.04
N PHE A 744 -47.89 -21.07 9.63
CA PHE A 744 -48.78 -22.23 9.65
C PHE A 744 -49.72 -22.29 10.86
N GLN A 745 -49.52 -21.45 11.88
CA GLN A 745 -50.20 -21.56 13.17
C GLN A 745 -51.73 -21.68 13.05
N ASP A 746 -52.34 -20.89 12.16
CA ASP A 746 -53.80 -20.87 11.95
C ASP A 746 -54.29 -21.73 10.78
N ARG A 747 -53.39 -22.43 10.06
CA ARG A 747 -53.73 -23.17 8.81
C ARG A 747 -53.44 -24.67 8.89
N ASP A 748 -52.33 -25.05 9.49
CA ASP A 748 -51.82 -26.42 9.48
C ASP A 748 -50.99 -26.67 10.75
N TYR A 749 -51.64 -27.22 11.77
CA TYR A 749 -51.02 -27.50 13.06
C TYR A 749 -49.81 -28.43 12.93
N ASP A 750 -49.89 -29.46 12.08
CA ASP A 750 -48.82 -30.46 11.93
C ASP A 750 -47.56 -29.81 11.34
N ARG A 751 -47.72 -28.93 10.34
CA ARG A 751 -46.60 -28.17 9.77
C ARG A 751 -46.06 -27.12 10.74
N ALA A 752 -46.93 -26.43 11.46
CA ALA A 752 -46.52 -25.44 12.47
C ALA A 752 -45.68 -26.11 13.57
N PHE A 753 -46.16 -27.24 14.11
CA PHE A 753 -45.47 -28.01 15.14
C PHE A 753 -44.15 -28.60 14.64
N ALA A 754 -44.11 -29.10 13.40
CA ALA A 754 -42.87 -29.62 12.83
C ALA A 754 -41.78 -28.54 12.71
N ALA A 755 -42.13 -27.34 12.22
CA ALA A 755 -41.21 -26.22 12.11
C ALA A 755 -40.74 -25.74 13.51
N TRP A 756 -41.68 -25.60 14.45
CA TRP A 756 -41.40 -25.20 15.82
C TRP A 756 -40.47 -26.19 16.55
N ASP A 757 -40.73 -27.50 16.46
CA ASP A 757 -39.91 -28.51 17.13
C ASP A 757 -38.50 -28.62 16.51
N GLU A 758 -38.38 -28.40 15.20
CA GLU A 758 -37.07 -28.31 14.54
C GLU A 758 -36.29 -27.08 15.03
N ALA A 759 -36.91 -25.90 15.06
CA ALA A 759 -36.29 -24.67 15.57
C ALA A 759 -35.81 -24.85 17.01
N ARG A 760 -36.66 -25.44 17.87
CA ARG A 760 -36.34 -25.73 19.27
C ARG A 760 -35.11 -26.62 19.41
N ARG A 761 -35.01 -27.70 18.61
CA ARG A 761 -33.86 -28.61 18.62
C ARG A 761 -32.57 -27.91 18.19
N LEU A 762 -32.61 -27.09 17.15
CA LEU A 762 -31.45 -26.32 16.70
C LEU A 762 -31.00 -25.29 17.75
N LEU A 763 -31.96 -24.63 18.41
CA LEU A 763 -31.70 -23.61 19.42
C LEU A 763 -30.95 -24.14 20.65
N THR A 764 -31.14 -25.41 21.02
CA THR A 764 -30.40 -26.02 22.16
C THR A 764 -28.88 -25.98 22.00
N ARG A 765 -28.40 -25.84 20.76
CA ARG A 765 -26.98 -25.81 20.39
C ARG A 765 -26.43 -24.39 20.21
N LEU A 766 -27.25 -23.35 20.39
CA LEU A 766 -26.85 -21.95 20.34
C LEU A 766 -26.64 -21.38 21.76
N ARG A 767 -25.77 -20.37 21.89
CA ARG A 767 -25.45 -19.66 23.15
C ARG A 767 -25.28 -18.17 22.86
N GLY A 768 -25.47 -17.33 23.88
CA GLY A 768 -25.34 -15.87 23.77
C GLY A 768 -26.68 -15.14 23.63
N SER A 769 -26.62 -13.81 23.56
CA SER A 769 -27.78 -12.92 23.55
C SER A 769 -28.73 -13.15 22.37
N GLU A 770 -28.20 -13.46 21.19
CA GLU A 770 -29.00 -13.80 20.00
C GLU A 770 -29.83 -15.07 20.23
N ALA A 771 -29.27 -16.09 20.89
CA ALA A 771 -29.98 -17.32 21.20
C ALA A 771 -31.14 -17.09 22.20
N ASP A 772 -30.97 -16.16 23.13
CA ASP A 772 -32.01 -15.81 24.11
C ASP A 772 -33.13 -14.96 23.48
N LEU A 773 -32.82 -14.12 22.49
CA LEU A 773 -33.83 -13.45 21.67
C LEU A 773 -34.65 -14.45 20.86
N LEU A 774 -33.98 -15.36 20.15
CA LEU A 774 -34.63 -16.40 19.34
C LEU A 774 -35.48 -17.34 20.19
N ARG A 775 -35.07 -17.63 21.44
CA ARG A 775 -35.90 -18.41 22.37
C ARG A 775 -37.22 -17.73 22.67
N ARG A 776 -37.18 -16.43 22.98
CA ARG A 776 -38.40 -15.63 23.23
C ARG A 776 -39.30 -15.55 22.00
N GLN A 777 -38.71 -15.41 20.81
CA GLN A 777 -39.47 -15.40 19.55
C GLN A 777 -40.13 -16.77 19.26
N LEU A 778 -39.41 -17.88 19.51
CA LEU A 778 -39.95 -19.23 19.33
C LEU A 778 -41.09 -19.54 20.32
N ASP A 779 -40.97 -19.09 21.57
CA ASP A 779 -42.03 -19.26 22.58
C ASP A 779 -43.30 -18.48 22.20
N ALA A 780 -43.18 -17.39 21.44
CA ALA A 780 -44.33 -16.59 20.99
C ALA A 780 -45.16 -17.29 19.91
N VAL A 781 -44.55 -18.20 19.14
CA VAL A 781 -45.20 -18.97 18.06
C VAL A 781 -45.43 -20.43 18.44
N ASP A 782 -45.50 -20.74 19.74
CA ASP A 782 -45.80 -22.08 20.24
C ASP A 782 -47.21 -22.54 19.77
N PRO A 783 -47.32 -23.60 18.94
CA PRO A 783 -48.60 -24.12 18.46
C PRO A 783 -49.32 -24.83 19.62
N ARG A 784 -50.29 -24.14 20.23
CA ARG A 784 -51.10 -24.67 21.34
C ARG A 784 -52.23 -25.58 20.89
#